data_AF-A0A022KUI9-F1
#
_entry.id   AF-A0A022KUI9-F1
#
_cell.length_a   1.000
_cell.length_b   1.000
_cell.length_c   1.000
_cell.angle_alpha   90.00
_cell.angle_beta   90.00
_cell.angle_gamma   90.00
#
_symmetry.space_group_name_H-M   'P 1'
#
loop_
_entity.id
_entity.type
_entity.pdbx_description
1 polymer ?
#
loop_
_entity_poly.entity_id
_entity_poly.type
_entity_poly.pdbx_seq_one_letter_code
_entity_poly.pdbx_strand_id
1 'polypeptide(L)'
;MSTTQDVTALMTSHAALPGAEQVLDSARLSALLGQEVALDRVRIKPGASVLVSYRALASAGAAGPSTGCGRALADVGWALLVASPDKRDGVLRRAERTGAVVTEHRGDSPFLLSGGVDSDPRLSKEAHAVLRRLTGEPTPRVLSYNPSRHLVLDLPGTGEVLRVAARPLDDLLEISEQWQRLGIPTTPQRLWKGRPTVLVGEFWGRGDLATLAEDPRATAAAAGLGAAIARLHGADLSGLEPSAPELPAARIGGRVPCTTEVLDDLLPQRAERVRELAMRLDQLLPTDRDGDRCLMHGDLSPDQVLLGAGTEIRVVDLDRSGPGPRGADLGSWIASCLSAGTDHLTGPFLRAYAEHLDLPEPAQLAAWTARALLAAALDPMRRHHPDWPLQVQQRLDQARRVLDAATDEALPSLTRALAAHPGATVVSHRPGKRAVLRTRDRDGQVLYVKVANKGRTRRALGAIERAAAFDGPFRTPQVVAAEDESLTFAALSGTPLHEGLPTADGTWQRAWRTTMDAWAQAVRTSRTAPPEGPLHGPAEEIAVLEKWHERACHVDPEGAEHRDRAVALARELLTHLPALDRPALIHRDLHDKQILWDPDQDQDQDQDHGPERGPGLLDVDTACLGDPALDAGNLRAHATWRERQGQWTGGQAAQVRAEIDRVCLGAGALGIDPAALAAYETATLARLTCLYALRPRWRAAATDLARTLRTASSTPLRRSSAS
;
A
#
# COMPACT_ATOMS: atom_id res chain seq x y z
N MET A 1 -21.63 -4.11 -5.07
CA MET A 1 -21.51 -5.29 -4.20
C MET A 1 -20.33 -6.11 -4.70
N SER A 2 -19.21 -6.12 -3.98
CA SER A 2 -18.09 -7.02 -4.26
C SER A 2 -18.49 -8.38 -3.70
N THR A 3 -18.71 -9.38 -4.56
CA THR A 3 -18.77 -10.77 -4.11
C THR A 3 -17.49 -11.05 -3.33
N THR A 4 -17.59 -11.25 -2.02
CA THR A 4 -16.47 -11.73 -1.19
C THR A 4 -16.07 -13.08 -1.76
N GLN A 5 -15.02 -13.09 -2.56
CA GLN A 5 -14.53 -14.29 -3.20
C GLN A 5 -14.06 -15.24 -2.09
N ASP A 6 -14.57 -16.47 -2.07
CA ASP A 6 -14.17 -17.45 -1.07
C ASP A 6 -12.68 -17.79 -1.26
N VAL A 7 -11.85 -17.19 -0.40
CA VAL A 7 -10.39 -17.30 -0.45
C VAL A 7 -9.91 -18.72 -0.20
N THR A 8 -10.62 -19.47 0.63
CA THR A 8 -10.32 -20.87 0.94
C THR A 8 -10.62 -21.74 -0.28
N ALA A 9 -11.73 -21.48 -0.98
CA ALA A 9 -12.07 -22.19 -2.22
C ALA A 9 -11.00 -21.99 -3.31
N LEU A 10 -10.47 -20.78 -3.48
CA LEU A 10 -9.37 -20.52 -4.42
C LEU A 10 -8.12 -21.35 -4.11
N MET A 11 -7.69 -21.35 -2.85
CA MET A 11 -6.51 -22.11 -2.41
C MET A 11 -6.73 -23.62 -2.53
N THR A 12 -7.94 -24.09 -2.23
CA THR A 12 -8.34 -25.51 -2.34
C THR A 12 -8.33 -25.97 -3.80
N SER A 13 -8.88 -25.16 -4.71
CA SER A 13 -8.82 -25.41 -6.16
C SER A 13 -7.38 -25.49 -6.66
N HIS A 14 -6.54 -24.51 -6.29
CA HIS A 14 -5.12 -24.48 -6.63
C HIS A 14 -4.35 -25.68 -6.07
N ALA A 15 -4.71 -26.15 -4.86
CA ALA A 15 -4.07 -27.33 -4.27
C ALA A 15 -4.29 -28.60 -5.10
N ALA A 16 -5.38 -28.69 -5.88
CA ALA A 16 -5.72 -29.84 -6.71
C ALA A 16 -5.60 -31.17 -5.94
N LEU A 17 -6.01 -31.17 -4.67
CA LEU A 17 -5.94 -32.32 -3.76
C LEU A 17 -7.27 -32.47 -3.00
N PRO A 18 -7.94 -33.63 -3.10
CA PRO A 18 -9.16 -33.89 -2.34
C PRO A 18 -8.94 -33.75 -0.83
N GLY A 19 -9.75 -32.94 -0.14
CA GLY A 19 -9.65 -32.70 1.30
C GLY A 19 -8.68 -31.58 1.70
N ALA A 20 -8.14 -30.80 0.75
CA ALA A 20 -7.26 -29.68 1.06
C ALA A 20 -7.93 -28.62 1.96
N GLU A 21 -9.25 -28.47 1.89
CA GLU A 21 -10.01 -27.58 2.77
C GLU A 21 -9.88 -27.95 4.26
N GLN A 22 -9.56 -29.21 4.60
CA GLN A 22 -9.37 -29.65 5.99
C GLN A 22 -8.16 -29.01 6.67
N VAL A 23 -7.16 -28.56 5.88
CA VAL A 23 -5.94 -27.93 6.40
C VAL A 23 -5.80 -26.46 6.01
N LEU A 24 -6.58 -26.00 5.03
CA LEU A 24 -6.58 -24.61 4.55
C LEU A 24 -7.62 -23.72 5.24
N ASP A 25 -8.64 -24.34 5.85
CA ASP A 25 -9.65 -23.67 6.66
C ASP A 25 -9.31 -23.81 8.15
N SER A 26 -9.12 -22.68 8.85
CA SER A 26 -8.76 -22.68 10.27
C SER A 26 -9.82 -23.34 11.16
N ALA A 27 -11.11 -23.22 10.84
CA ALA A 27 -12.19 -23.82 11.61
C ALA A 27 -12.23 -25.34 11.44
N ARG A 28 -12.05 -25.83 10.20
CA ARG A 28 -11.94 -27.27 9.93
C ARG A 28 -10.71 -27.88 10.58
N LEU A 29 -9.56 -27.19 10.49
CA LEU A 29 -8.34 -27.64 11.15
C LEU A 29 -8.49 -27.64 12.68
N SER A 30 -9.18 -26.65 13.25
CA SER A 30 -9.46 -26.62 14.70
C SER A 30 -10.30 -27.81 15.14
N ALA A 31 -11.35 -28.13 14.39
CA ALA A 31 -12.19 -29.30 14.64
C ALA A 31 -11.39 -30.62 14.52
N LEU A 32 -10.50 -30.71 13.54
CA LEU A 32 -9.61 -31.86 13.34
C LEU A 32 -8.64 -32.05 14.51
N LEU A 33 -8.05 -30.97 15.01
CA LEU A 33 -7.05 -31.00 16.08
C LEU A 33 -7.67 -31.06 17.49
N GLY A 34 -8.99 -30.83 17.61
CA GLY A 34 -9.69 -30.75 18.90
C GLY A 34 -9.30 -29.53 19.73
N GLN A 35 -8.72 -28.50 19.11
CA GLN A 35 -8.29 -27.25 19.74
C GLN A 35 -8.43 -26.09 18.76
N GLU A 36 -8.74 -24.89 19.25
CA GLU A 36 -8.80 -23.70 18.40
C GLU A 36 -7.40 -23.32 17.92
N VAL A 37 -7.24 -23.18 16.60
CA VAL A 37 -5.98 -22.80 15.97
C VAL A 37 -6.17 -21.72 14.92
N ALA A 38 -5.12 -20.94 14.70
CA ALA A 38 -4.98 -20.06 13.55
C ALA A 38 -3.81 -20.53 12.68
N LEU A 39 -3.98 -20.45 11.35
CA LEU A 39 -2.90 -20.72 10.41
C LEU A 39 -1.91 -19.56 10.40
N ASP A 40 -0.61 -19.87 10.43
CA ASP A 40 0.46 -18.86 10.27
C ASP A 40 1.08 -18.91 8.88
N ARG A 41 1.28 -20.12 8.33
CA ARG A 41 1.90 -20.29 7.01
C ARG A 41 1.24 -21.40 6.23
N VAL A 42 1.16 -21.20 4.93
CA VAL A 42 0.63 -22.18 3.97
C VAL A 42 1.64 -22.41 2.85
N ARG A 43 1.87 -23.68 2.54
CA ARG A 43 2.65 -24.11 1.38
C ARG A 43 1.86 -25.14 0.58
N ILE A 44 1.48 -24.76 -0.63
CA ILE A 44 0.76 -25.60 -1.57
C ILE A 44 1.74 -26.10 -2.64
N LYS A 45 1.68 -27.39 -2.94
CA LYS A 45 2.25 -28.01 -4.14
C LYS A 45 1.10 -28.72 -4.85
N PRO A 46 0.56 -28.13 -5.93
CA PRO A 46 -0.62 -28.67 -6.61
C PRO A 46 -0.50 -30.16 -6.91
N GLY A 47 -1.54 -30.93 -6.57
CA GLY A 47 -1.60 -32.39 -6.77
C GLY A 47 -0.66 -33.22 -5.90
N ALA A 48 0.21 -32.60 -5.09
CA ALA A 48 1.28 -33.30 -4.36
C ALA A 48 1.19 -33.18 -2.84
N SER A 49 1.06 -31.97 -2.30
CA SER A 49 0.93 -31.77 -0.85
C SER A 49 0.46 -30.36 -0.47
N VAL A 50 -0.26 -30.24 0.64
CA VAL A 50 -0.50 -29.00 1.37
C VAL A 50 0.13 -29.11 2.76
N LEU A 51 1.08 -28.22 3.08
CA LEU A 51 1.72 -28.15 4.40
C LEU A 51 1.44 -26.79 5.02
N VAL A 52 0.88 -26.80 6.22
CA VAL A 52 0.61 -25.58 7.00
C VAL A 52 1.35 -25.61 8.33
N SER A 53 1.71 -24.43 8.85
CA SER A 53 1.95 -24.23 10.28
C SER A 53 0.75 -23.55 10.90
N TYR A 54 0.48 -23.91 12.15
CA TYR A 54 -0.58 -23.30 12.94
C TYR A 54 -0.06 -22.90 14.32
N ARG A 55 -0.84 -22.03 14.96
CA ARG A 55 -0.71 -21.70 16.39
C ARG A 55 -2.00 -22.01 17.12
N ALA A 56 -1.89 -22.54 18.33
CA ALA A 56 -3.01 -22.64 19.25
C ALA A 56 -3.47 -21.24 19.69
N LEU A 57 -4.78 -21.05 19.79
CA LEU A 57 -5.39 -19.87 20.39
C LEU A 57 -5.70 -20.20 21.85
N ALA A 58 -5.26 -19.33 22.77
CA ALA A 58 -5.50 -19.56 24.20
C ALA A 58 -7.01 -19.54 24.48
N SER A 59 -7.51 -20.55 25.20
CA SER A 59 -8.84 -20.50 25.80
C SER A 59 -8.94 -19.28 26.72
N ALA A 60 -10.06 -18.55 26.68
CA ALA A 60 -10.29 -17.25 27.31
C ALA A 60 -10.18 -17.18 28.87
N GLY A 61 -9.44 -18.09 29.52
CA GLY A 61 -9.22 -18.14 30.97
C GLY A 61 -7.81 -18.53 31.44
N ALA A 62 -6.81 -18.64 30.54
CA ALA A 62 -5.47 -19.15 30.88
C ALA A 62 -4.30 -18.17 30.58
N ALA A 63 -4.55 -16.87 30.48
CA ALA A 63 -3.49 -15.88 30.24
C ALA A 63 -2.92 -15.35 31.57
N GLY A 64 -1.96 -16.07 32.15
CA GLY A 64 -0.94 -15.41 32.99
C GLY A 64 -0.07 -14.50 32.11
N PRO A 65 0.53 -13.42 32.65
CA PRO A 65 1.38 -12.53 31.86
C PRO A 65 2.56 -13.32 31.28
N SER A 66 2.59 -13.50 29.96
CA SER A 66 3.73 -14.11 29.27
C SER A 66 4.88 -13.09 29.24
N THR A 67 5.83 -13.22 30.16
CA THR A 67 6.95 -12.29 30.33
C THR A 67 8.13 -12.53 29.38
N GLY A 68 7.92 -13.22 28.24
CA GLY A 68 8.98 -13.55 27.28
C GLY A 68 8.55 -13.41 25.82
N CYS A 69 9.51 -13.15 24.94
CA CYS A 69 9.29 -13.05 23.49
C CYS A 69 9.02 -14.42 22.84
N GLY A 70 8.23 -14.47 21.77
CA GLY A 70 7.87 -15.72 21.09
C GLY A 70 6.77 -16.54 21.77
N ARG A 71 6.46 -17.72 21.24
CA ARG A 71 5.32 -18.59 21.63
C ARG A 71 5.81 -19.83 22.39
N ALA A 72 4.95 -20.46 23.18
CA ALA A 72 5.31 -21.73 23.80
C ALA A 72 5.43 -22.83 22.73
N LEU A 73 6.34 -23.79 22.93
CA LEU A 73 6.54 -24.91 22.00
C LEU A 73 5.27 -25.71 21.74
N ALA A 74 4.44 -25.91 22.78
CA ALA A 74 3.19 -26.66 22.71
C ALA A 74 2.11 -25.97 21.85
N ASP A 75 2.21 -24.65 21.70
CA ASP A 75 1.23 -23.85 20.97
C ASP A 75 1.54 -23.78 19.47
N VAL A 76 2.60 -24.43 19.00
CA VAL A 76 3.04 -24.35 17.60
C VAL A 76 3.12 -25.75 16.99
N GLY A 77 2.50 -25.93 15.84
CA GLY A 77 2.49 -27.21 15.15
C GLY A 77 2.34 -27.10 13.64
N TRP A 78 2.22 -28.26 13.00
CA TRP A 78 2.05 -28.39 11.56
C TRP A 78 0.96 -29.40 11.21
N ALA A 79 0.34 -29.20 10.05
CA ALA A 79 -0.53 -30.18 9.43
C ALA A 79 -0.14 -30.38 7.95
N LEU A 80 -0.14 -31.62 7.50
CA LEU A 80 0.30 -32.05 6.17
C LEU A 80 -0.77 -32.92 5.54
N LEU A 81 -1.33 -32.46 4.42
CA LEU A 81 -2.05 -33.30 3.47
C LEU A 81 -1.09 -33.71 2.35
N VAL A 82 -0.94 -35.01 2.06
CA VAL A 82 0.04 -35.50 1.08
C VAL A 82 -0.48 -36.71 0.30
N ALA A 83 -0.33 -36.68 -1.04
CA ALA A 83 -0.78 -37.77 -1.89
C ALA A 83 0.16 -39.00 -1.89
N SER A 84 1.45 -38.77 -1.64
CA SER A 84 2.50 -39.80 -1.76
C SER A 84 2.62 -40.65 -0.48
N PRO A 85 2.44 -41.99 -0.57
CA PRO A 85 2.65 -42.91 0.54
C PRO A 85 4.09 -42.86 1.09
N ASP A 86 5.10 -42.82 0.21
CA ASP A 86 6.51 -42.75 0.62
C ASP A 86 6.82 -41.52 1.48
N LYS A 87 6.21 -40.38 1.16
CA LYS A 87 6.35 -39.16 1.94
C LYS A 87 5.68 -39.31 3.30
N ARG A 88 4.47 -39.87 3.35
CA ARG A 88 3.74 -40.18 4.60
C ARG A 88 4.57 -41.12 5.49
N ASP A 89 5.03 -42.24 4.96
CA ASP A 89 5.84 -43.21 5.70
C ASP A 89 7.16 -42.60 6.15
N GLY A 90 7.74 -41.72 5.33
CA GLY A 90 8.96 -40.98 5.68
C GLY A 90 8.78 -40.11 6.91
N VAL A 91 7.60 -39.49 7.12
CA VAL A 91 7.29 -38.70 8.30
C VAL A 91 7.13 -39.61 9.52
N LEU A 92 6.29 -40.65 9.43
CA LEU A 92 6.02 -41.57 10.53
C LEU A 92 7.29 -42.31 11.00
N ARG A 93 8.10 -42.83 10.07
CA ARG A 93 9.38 -43.48 10.41
C ARG A 93 10.36 -42.54 11.12
N ARG A 94 10.35 -41.23 10.79
CA ARG A 94 11.22 -40.27 11.48
C ARG A 94 10.72 -40.00 12.89
N ALA A 95 9.41 -39.83 13.06
CA ALA A 95 8.77 -39.62 14.34
C ALA A 95 8.99 -40.80 15.30
N GLU A 96 8.82 -42.04 14.80
CA GLU A 96 9.08 -43.27 15.56
C GLU A 96 10.53 -43.34 16.07
N ARG A 97 11.52 -43.03 15.23
CA ARG A 97 12.94 -43.03 15.63
C ARG A 97 13.29 -42.03 16.73
N THR A 98 12.59 -40.89 16.77
CA THR A 98 12.78 -39.87 17.80
C THR A 98 11.81 -40.05 18.98
N GLY A 99 10.86 -40.98 18.91
CA GLY A 99 9.77 -41.08 19.88
C GLY A 99 8.84 -39.85 19.91
N ALA A 100 8.84 -39.07 18.83
CA ALA A 100 7.98 -37.89 18.71
C ALA A 100 6.58 -38.30 18.24
N VAL A 101 5.54 -37.56 18.63
CA VAL A 101 4.15 -37.92 18.31
C VAL A 101 3.73 -37.27 16.98
N VAL A 102 3.18 -38.10 16.09
CA VAL A 102 2.49 -37.68 14.87
C VAL A 102 1.13 -38.36 14.83
N THR A 103 0.07 -37.59 14.62
CA THR A 103 -1.30 -38.10 14.49
C THR A 103 -1.64 -38.23 13.02
N GLU A 104 -2.08 -39.42 12.61
CA GLU A 104 -2.67 -39.66 11.30
C GLU A 104 -4.19 -39.62 11.42
N HIS A 105 -4.80 -38.62 10.79
CA HIS A 105 -6.25 -38.39 10.84
C HIS A 105 -6.99 -39.15 9.73
N ARG A 106 -6.26 -39.48 8.66
CA ARG A 106 -6.81 -40.13 7.47
C ARG A 106 -5.83 -41.17 6.93
N GLY A 107 -6.28 -42.41 6.80
CA GLY A 107 -5.47 -43.56 6.39
C GLY A 107 -5.50 -43.91 4.90
N ASP A 108 -6.33 -43.22 4.10
CA ASP A 108 -6.38 -43.33 2.64
C ASP A 108 -5.77 -42.10 1.95
N SER A 109 -5.24 -42.27 0.74
CA SER A 109 -4.59 -41.17 -0.01
C SER A 109 -5.65 -40.16 -0.53
N PRO A 110 -5.40 -38.84 -0.42
CA PRO A 110 -4.25 -38.20 0.23
C PRO A 110 -4.30 -38.28 1.76
N PHE A 111 -3.16 -38.62 2.37
CA PHE A 111 -2.98 -38.83 3.81
C PHE A 111 -2.93 -37.50 4.55
N LEU A 112 -3.55 -37.44 5.73
CA LEU A 112 -3.58 -36.26 6.58
C LEU A 112 -2.88 -36.52 7.91
N LEU A 113 -1.80 -35.78 8.15
CA LEU A 113 -0.93 -35.91 9.31
C LEU A 113 -0.84 -34.58 10.07
N SER A 114 -0.69 -34.62 11.38
CA SER A 114 -0.34 -33.44 12.20
C SER A 114 0.66 -33.76 13.30
N GLY A 115 1.37 -32.74 13.78
CA GLY A 115 2.33 -32.89 14.87
C GLY A 115 2.85 -31.56 15.39
N GLY A 116 3.61 -31.63 16.50
CA GLY A 116 4.35 -30.49 17.06
C GLY A 116 5.65 -30.21 16.31
N VAL A 117 6.36 -29.16 16.71
CA VAL A 117 7.65 -28.77 16.10
C VAL A 117 8.74 -29.85 16.23
N ASP A 118 8.67 -30.69 17.26
CA ASP A 118 9.59 -31.80 17.52
C ASP A 118 9.39 -32.97 16.55
N SER A 119 8.20 -33.12 15.98
CA SER A 119 7.86 -34.14 14.99
C SER A 119 7.81 -33.64 13.55
N ASP A 120 8.35 -32.44 13.28
CA ASP A 120 8.38 -31.82 11.94
C ASP A 120 8.87 -32.79 10.84
N PRO A 121 8.23 -32.79 9.64
CA PRO A 121 8.54 -33.74 8.57
C PRO A 121 10.00 -33.82 8.13
N ARG A 122 10.78 -32.75 8.27
CA ARG A 122 12.21 -32.68 7.89
C ARG A 122 13.13 -32.23 9.02
N LEU A 123 12.64 -31.50 10.02
CA LEU A 123 13.45 -31.00 11.13
C LEU A 123 13.51 -31.99 12.31
N SER A 124 12.61 -32.98 12.39
CA SER A 124 12.40 -33.81 13.59
C SER A 124 13.68 -34.33 14.25
N LYS A 125 14.62 -34.90 13.49
CA LYS A 125 15.90 -35.39 14.05
C LYS A 125 16.65 -34.31 14.83
N GLU A 126 16.80 -33.13 14.23
CA GLU A 126 17.60 -32.05 14.82
C GLU A 126 16.80 -31.26 15.85
N ALA A 127 15.53 -30.98 15.60
CA ALA A 127 14.62 -30.35 16.55
C ALA A 127 14.51 -31.17 17.84
N HIS A 128 14.23 -32.47 17.73
CA HIS A 128 14.15 -33.36 18.88
C HIS A 128 15.48 -33.41 19.67
N ALA A 129 16.62 -33.52 18.99
CA ALA A 129 17.91 -33.58 19.65
C ALA A 129 18.33 -32.26 20.31
N VAL A 130 17.91 -31.12 19.78
CA VAL A 130 18.05 -29.81 20.43
C VAL A 130 17.14 -29.73 21.66
N LEU A 131 15.84 -29.97 21.50
CA LEU A 131 14.84 -29.86 22.56
C LEU A 131 15.13 -30.80 23.75
N ARG A 132 15.59 -32.03 23.49
CA ARG A 132 16.02 -32.97 24.55
C ARG A 132 17.19 -32.48 25.40
N ARG A 133 17.99 -31.54 24.90
CA ARG A 133 19.14 -30.97 25.62
C ARG A 133 18.81 -29.65 26.30
N LEU A 134 17.63 -29.10 26.05
CA LEU A 134 17.11 -27.85 26.62
C LEU A 134 16.05 -28.15 27.69
N THR A 135 16.19 -29.29 28.39
CA THR A 135 15.28 -29.70 29.46
C THR A 135 15.59 -28.91 30.73
N GLY A 136 14.75 -27.95 31.08
CA GLY A 136 14.88 -27.10 32.27
C GLY A 136 14.01 -25.85 32.18
N GLU A 137 13.77 -25.18 33.32
CA GLU A 137 13.15 -23.85 33.34
C GLU A 137 14.23 -22.77 33.26
N PRO A 138 14.01 -21.66 32.51
CA PRO A 138 12.83 -21.39 31.70
C PRO A 138 12.83 -22.16 30.37
N THR A 139 11.64 -22.59 29.93
CA THR A 139 11.48 -23.35 28.68
C THR A 139 11.77 -22.49 27.41
N PRO A 140 12.32 -23.09 26.33
CA PRO A 140 12.56 -22.39 25.07
C PRO A 140 11.26 -21.86 24.45
N ARG A 141 11.33 -20.70 23.80
CA ARG A 141 10.19 -20.06 23.12
C ARG A 141 10.40 -20.01 21.62
N VAL A 142 9.35 -20.30 20.85
CA VAL A 142 9.38 -20.26 19.38
C VAL A 142 9.26 -18.83 18.90
N LEU A 143 10.33 -18.29 18.32
CA LEU A 143 10.32 -16.98 17.65
C LEU A 143 9.76 -17.09 16.23
N SER A 144 10.18 -18.12 15.50
CA SER A 144 9.74 -18.36 14.11
C SER A 144 9.73 -19.86 13.80
N TYR A 145 8.72 -20.31 13.08
CA TYR A 145 8.61 -21.69 12.61
C TYR A 145 8.18 -21.73 11.15
N ASN A 146 9.01 -22.33 10.31
CA ASN A 146 8.76 -22.55 8.90
C ASN A 146 8.86 -24.07 8.63
N PRO A 147 7.72 -24.78 8.63
CA PRO A 147 7.70 -26.24 8.56
C PRO A 147 8.61 -26.79 7.46
N SER A 148 9.36 -27.84 7.80
CA SER A 148 10.33 -28.48 6.92
C SER A 148 11.49 -27.61 6.42
N ARG A 149 11.67 -26.39 6.94
CA ARG A 149 12.76 -25.47 6.57
C ARG A 149 13.61 -25.07 7.77
N HIS A 150 13.03 -24.36 8.73
CA HIS A 150 13.74 -23.90 9.92
C HIS A 150 12.81 -23.68 11.12
N LEU A 151 13.40 -23.71 12.31
CA LEU A 151 12.81 -23.36 13.59
C LEU A 151 13.79 -22.41 14.31
N VAL A 152 13.29 -21.29 14.82
CA VAL A 152 14.06 -20.31 15.59
C VAL A 152 13.53 -20.26 17.01
N LEU A 153 14.41 -20.47 17.98
CA LEU A 153 14.11 -20.57 19.40
C LEU A 153 14.84 -19.48 20.17
N ASP A 154 14.12 -18.74 21.01
CA ASP A 154 14.68 -17.98 22.12
C ASP A 154 14.96 -18.95 23.28
N LEU A 155 16.11 -18.78 23.94
CA LEU A 155 16.46 -19.46 25.18
C LEU A 155 16.43 -18.47 26.34
N PRO A 156 15.28 -18.32 27.03
CA PRO A 156 15.12 -17.27 28.02
C PRO A 156 16.17 -17.36 29.13
N GLY A 157 16.64 -16.21 29.61
CA GLY A 157 17.65 -16.12 30.66
C GLY A 157 19.09 -16.40 30.21
N THR A 158 19.30 -16.90 28.99
CA THR A 158 20.66 -17.09 28.43
C THR A 158 21.10 -15.96 27.51
N GLY A 159 20.14 -15.22 26.92
CA GLY A 159 20.42 -14.26 25.86
C GLY A 159 20.82 -14.90 24.53
N GLU A 160 20.58 -16.21 24.35
CA GLU A 160 20.90 -16.94 23.12
C GLU A 160 19.66 -17.25 22.27
N VAL A 161 19.82 -17.20 20.94
CA VAL A 161 18.83 -17.63 19.95
C VAL A 161 19.40 -18.80 19.14
N LEU A 162 18.64 -19.89 19.03
CA LEU A 162 18.99 -21.05 18.21
C LEU A 162 18.20 -21.07 16.90
N ARG A 163 18.88 -21.28 15.79
CA ARG A 163 18.29 -21.58 14.49
C ARG A 163 18.57 -23.03 14.11
N VAL A 164 17.53 -23.86 14.10
CA VAL A 164 17.56 -25.26 13.65
C VAL A 164 17.09 -25.32 12.20
N ALA A 165 17.86 -25.91 11.31
CA ALA A 165 17.54 -26.01 9.88
C ALA A 165 17.52 -27.45 9.37
N ALA A 166 16.81 -27.65 8.25
CA ALA A 166 16.71 -28.96 7.60
C ALA A 166 17.96 -29.32 6.76
N ARG A 167 18.88 -28.37 6.58
CA ARG A 167 20.11 -28.51 5.80
C ARG A 167 21.28 -27.91 6.58
N PRO A 168 22.53 -28.30 6.28
CA PRO A 168 23.72 -27.66 6.83
C PRO A 168 23.69 -26.13 6.59
N LEU A 169 24.26 -25.39 7.53
CA LEU A 169 24.26 -23.92 7.61
C LEU A 169 25.67 -23.34 7.41
N ASP A 170 26.62 -24.14 6.91
CA ASP A 170 28.01 -23.74 6.68
C ASP A 170 28.10 -22.53 5.74
N ASP A 171 27.40 -22.58 4.60
CA ASP A 171 27.25 -21.46 3.64
C ASP A 171 26.77 -20.17 4.31
N LEU A 172 25.78 -20.27 5.22
CA LEU A 172 25.21 -19.13 5.93
C LEU A 172 26.22 -18.55 6.93
N LEU A 173 26.94 -19.43 7.63
CA LEU A 173 27.97 -19.04 8.59
C LEU A 173 29.13 -18.32 7.88
N GLU A 174 29.60 -18.86 6.76
CA GLU A 174 30.66 -18.25 5.94
C GLU A 174 30.28 -16.86 5.44
N ILE A 175 29.05 -16.70 4.95
CA ILE A 175 28.51 -15.39 4.56
C ILE A 175 28.46 -14.44 5.76
N SER A 176 27.98 -14.88 6.91
CA SER A 176 27.92 -14.06 8.13
C SER A 176 29.31 -13.60 8.57
N GLU A 177 30.30 -14.48 8.55
CA GLU A 177 31.69 -14.16 8.86
C GLU A 177 32.30 -13.18 7.84
N GLN A 178 32.00 -13.33 6.56
CA GLN A 178 32.40 -12.38 5.51
C GLN A 178 31.82 -10.99 5.77
N TRP A 179 30.53 -10.91 6.11
CA TRP A 179 29.86 -9.65 6.42
C TRP A 179 30.48 -8.96 7.64
N GLN A 180 30.81 -9.73 8.69
CA GLN A 180 31.50 -9.21 9.87
C GLN A 180 32.90 -8.67 9.52
N ARG A 181 33.67 -9.38 8.67
CA ARG A 181 34.98 -8.93 8.19
C ARG A 181 34.91 -7.62 7.40
N LEU A 182 33.80 -7.40 6.69
CA LEU A 182 33.50 -6.15 5.98
C LEU A 182 32.91 -5.05 6.89
N GLY A 183 32.79 -5.30 8.20
CA GLY A 183 32.21 -4.34 9.15
C GLY A 183 30.72 -4.11 8.93
N ILE A 184 30.03 -5.06 8.29
CA ILE A 184 28.58 -5.03 8.14
C ILE A 184 27.95 -5.51 9.45
N PRO A 185 27.03 -4.73 10.04
CA PRO A 185 26.48 -5.05 11.35
C PRO A 185 25.49 -6.23 11.23
N THR A 186 25.98 -7.45 11.41
CA THR A 186 25.19 -8.69 11.50
C THR A 186 25.36 -9.33 12.88
N THR A 187 24.47 -10.24 13.28
CA THR A 187 24.62 -10.97 14.54
C THR A 187 25.72 -12.03 14.42
N PRO A 188 26.71 -12.06 15.34
CA PRO A 188 27.67 -13.14 15.39
C PRO A 188 26.97 -14.48 15.62
N GLN A 189 27.38 -15.50 14.87
CA GLN A 189 26.80 -16.83 14.92
C GLN A 189 27.91 -17.88 15.01
N ARG A 190 27.58 -19.03 15.61
CA ARG A 190 28.48 -20.19 15.71
C ARG A 190 27.68 -21.49 15.65
N LEU A 191 28.35 -22.57 15.29
CA LEU A 191 27.76 -23.91 15.36
C LEU A 191 27.42 -24.27 16.81
N TRP A 192 26.18 -24.69 17.05
CA TRP A 192 25.77 -25.14 18.37
C TRP A 192 26.27 -26.58 18.60
N LYS A 193 27.25 -26.73 19.51
CA LYS A 193 27.86 -28.03 19.86
C LYS A 193 28.38 -28.80 18.62
N GLY A 194 28.98 -28.07 17.67
CA GLY A 194 29.56 -28.64 16.45
C GLY A 194 28.53 -29.21 15.45
N ARG A 195 27.24 -28.89 15.60
CA ARG A 195 26.20 -29.38 14.69
C ARG A 195 26.04 -28.46 13.49
N PRO A 196 26.25 -28.94 12.25
CA PRO A 196 26.21 -28.09 11.06
C PRO A 196 24.80 -27.56 10.74
N THR A 197 23.75 -28.15 11.28
CA THR A 197 22.34 -27.76 11.05
C THR A 197 21.76 -26.87 12.15
N VAL A 198 22.58 -26.46 13.13
CA VAL A 198 22.13 -25.65 14.26
C VAL A 198 23.11 -24.51 14.51
N LEU A 199 22.65 -23.28 14.28
CA LEU A 199 23.39 -22.08 14.66
C LEU A 199 22.86 -21.52 15.97
N VAL A 200 23.76 -20.96 16.77
CA VAL A 200 23.44 -20.15 17.94
C VAL A 200 24.02 -18.75 17.76
N GLY A 201 23.22 -17.74 18.07
CA GLY A 201 23.61 -16.33 18.09
C GLY A 201 23.03 -15.63 19.32
N GLU A 202 23.30 -14.34 19.43
CA GLU A 202 22.79 -13.49 20.52
C GLU A 202 21.35 -13.04 20.25
N PHE A 203 20.51 -13.06 21.28
CA PHE A 203 19.25 -12.34 21.28
C PHE A 203 19.55 -10.84 21.37
N TRP A 204 19.36 -10.12 20.28
CA TRP A 204 19.82 -8.73 20.17
C TRP A 204 18.69 -7.78 19.75
N GLY A 205 18.72 -6.58 20.31
CA GLY A 205 17.80 -5.50 19.95
C GLY A 205 16.45 -5.59 20.66
N ARG A 206 15.59 -4.62 20.35
CA ARG A 206 14.23 -4.47 20.92
C ARG A 206 13.12 -4.94 19.98
N GLY A 207 13.46 -5.23 18.73
CA GLY A 207 12.53 -5.58 17.66
C GLY A 207 13.11 -5.21 16.30
N ASP A 208 12.42 -5.59 15.24
CA ASP A 208 12.78 -5.26 13.86
C ASP A 208 12.23 -3.89 13.42
N LEU A 209 12.80 -3.31 12.37
CA LEU A 209 12.41 -2.01 11.83
C LEU A 209 11.02 -2.00 11.18
N ALA A 210 10.45 -3.15 10.77
CA ALA A 210 9.08 -3.18 10.28
C ALA A 210 8.09 -2.93 11.44
N THR A 211 8.32 -3.59 12.58
CA THR A 211 7.52 -3.44 13.80
C THR A 211 7.77 -2.09 14.48
N LEU A 212 9.01 -1.58 14.40
CA LEU A 212 9.43 -0.34 15.04
C LEU A 212 9.54 0.84 14.06
N ALA A 213 8.78 0.82 12.98
CA ALA A 213 8.86 1.85 11.93
C ALA A 213 8.55 3.27 12.44
N GLU A 214 7.73 3.39 13.47
CA GLU A 214 7.36 4.65 14.13
C GLU A 214 8.29 5.01 15.32
N ASP A 215 9.28 4.18 15.65
CA ASP A 215 10.29 4.56 16.65
C ASP A 215 11.07 5.79 16.12
N PRO A 216 11.30 6.84 16.93
CA PRO A 216 12.03 8.04 16.51
C PRO A 216 13.41 7.76 15.90
N ARG A 217 13.99 6.60 16.19
CA ARG A 217 15.32 6.17 15.71
C ARG A 217 15.27 5.41 14.39
N ALA A 218 14.08 4.96 13.94
CA ALA A 218 13.93 4.13 12.76
C ALA A 218 14.47 4.79 11.49
N THR A 219 14.25 6.10 11.34
CA THR A 219 14.78 6.90 10.23
C THR A 219 16.32 6.89 10.21
N ALA A 220 16.95 7.10 11.37
CA ALA A 220 18.41 7.09 11.49
C ALA A 220 18.99 5.68 11.30
N ALA A 221 18.29 4.65 11.80
CA ALA A 221 18.64 3.25 11.59
C ALA A 221 18.56 2.85 10.11
N ALA A 222 17.54 3.30 9.38
CA ALA A 222 17.41 3.09 7.94
C ALA A 222 18.54 3.78 7.16
N ALA A 223 18.95 4.99 7.55
CA ALA A 223 20.13 5.65 6.98
C ALA A 223 21.43 4.86 7.29
N GLY A 224 21.60 4.40 8.53
CA GLY A 224 22.74 3.55 8.91
C GLY A 224 22.80 2.23 8.12
N LEU A 225 21.65 1.64 7.83
CA LEU A 225 21.54 0.48 6.94
C LEU A 225 21.94 0.84 5.51
N GLY A 226 21.47 1.97 4.97
CA GLY A 226 21.83 2.44 3.62
C GLY A 226 23.33 2.54 3.43
N ALA A 227 24.03 3.15 4.39
CA ALA A 227 25.49 3.23 4.40
C ALA A 227 26.16 1.85 4.52
N ALA A 228 25.62 0.95 5.34
CA ALA A 228 26.14 -0.41 5.47
C ALA A 228 25.98 -1.22 4.17
N ILE A 229 24.82 -1.18 3.53
CA ILE A 229 24.55 -1.88 2.28
C ILE A 229 25.39 -1.29 1.13
N ALA A 230 25.63 0.02 1.10
CA ALA A 230 26.56 0.60 0.13
C ALA A 230 28.00 0.09 0.32
N ARG A 231 28.48 -0.03 1.56
CA ARG A 231 29.80 -0.66 1.83
C ARG A 231 29.83 -2.13 1.39
N LEU A 232 28.75 -2.88 1.63
CA LEU A 232 28.64 -4.28 1.20
C LEU A 232 28.71 -4.38 -0.33
N HIS A 233 27.95 -3.55 -1.04
CA HIS A 233 27.90 -3.53 -2.50
C HIS A 233 29.20 -3.04 -3.14
N GLY A 234 29.95 -2.17 -2.45
CA GLY A 234 31.21 -1.61 -2.90
C GLY A 234 32.43 -2.44 -2.51
N ALA A 235 32.25 -3.55 -1.78
CA ALA A 235 33.35 -4.39 -1.35
C ALA A 235 34.03 -5.06 -2.54
N ASP A 236 35.36 -4.90 -2.64
CA ASP A 236 36.15 -5.57 -3.67
C ASP A 236 36.24 -7.07 -3.38
N LEU A 237 35.60 -7.85 -4.25
CA LEU A 237 35.60 -9.31 -4.19
C LEU A 237 36.88 -9.93 -4.77
N SER A 238 37.69 -9.16 -5.52
CA SER A 238 38.92 -9.64 -6.15
C SER A 238 40.08 -9.84 -5.16
N GLY A 239 39.97 -9.27 -3.97
CA GLY A 239 40.94 -9.41 -2.87
C GLY A 239 40.68 -10.58 -1.92
N LEU A 240 39.70 -11.45 -2.20
CA LEU A 240 39.56 -12.71 -1.45
C LEU A 240 40.75 -13.61 -1.79
N GLU A 241 41.46 -14.09 -0.75
CA GLU A 241 42.60 -15.01 -0.89
C GLU A 241 42.28 -16.12 -1.92
N PRO A 242 43.19 -16.46 -2.85
CA PRO A 242 42.94 -17.51 -3.86
C PRO A 242 42.57 -18.88 -3.29
N SER A 243 42.81 -19.09 -1.99
CA SER A 243 42.45 -20.30 -1.23
C SER A 243 41.13 -20.20 -0.46
N ALA A 244 40.44 -19.06 -0.49
CA ALA A 244 39.12 -18.91 0.12
C ALA A 244 38.07 -19.69 -0.69
N PRO A 245 37.10 -20.35 -0.04
CA PRO A 245 35.99 -20.98 -0.75
C PRO A 245 35.23 -19.92 -1.58
N GLU A 246 34.76 -20.30 -2.77
CA GLU A 246 33.86 -19.44 -3.54
C GLU A 246 32.56 -19.24 -2.76
N LEU A 247 32.22 -17.99 -2.43
CA LEU A 247 30.99 -17.67 -1.72
C LEU A 247 29.76 -18.13 -2.53
N PRO A 248 28.73 -18.68 -1.86
CA PRO A 248 27.50 -19.11 -2.52
C PRO A 248 26.81 -17.93 -3.22
N ALA A 249 26.28 -18.17 -4.42
CA ALA A 249 25.54 -17.15 -5.17
C ALA A 249 24.25 -16.72 -4.46
N ALA A 250 23.90 -15.43 -4.58
CA ALA A 250 22.66 -14.90 -4.01
C ALA A 250 21.42 -15.61 -4.59
N ARG A 251 20.47 -15.96 -3.73
CA ARG A 251 19.28 -16.75 -4.11
C ARG A 251 18.08 -15.86 -4.42
N ILE A 252 18.22 -15.07 -5.49
CA ILE A 252 17.16 -14.15 -5.92
C ILE A 252 16.19 -14.77 -6.94
N GLY A 253 16.58 -15.84 -7.65
CA GLY A 253 15.79 -16.43 -8.74
C GLY A 253 15.94 -15.68 -10.07
N GLY A 254 15.18 -16.06 -11.10
CA GLY A 254 15.26 -15.43 -12.43
C GLY A 254 14.73 -13.98 -12.46
N ARG A 255 14.95 -13.28 -13.58
CA ARG A 255 14.40 -11.92 -13.81
C ARG A 255 12.88 -11.91 -13.67
N VAL A 256 12.20 -12.89 -14.27
CA VAL A 256 10.78 -13.15 -14.06
C VAL A 256 10.61 -14.12 -12.89
N PRO A 257 9.92 -13.74 -11.80
CA PRO A 257 9.70 -14.62 -10.66
C PRO A 257 8.76 -15.79 -11.02
N CYS A 258 9.03 -16.99 -10.50
CA CYS A 258 8.14 -18.16 -10.65
C CYS A 258 6.76 -17.97 -9.99
N THR A 259 6.60 -16.95 -9.14
CA THR A 259 5.31 -16.53 -8.58
C THR A 259 4.29 -16.19 -9.67
N THR A 260 4.72 -15.81 -10.87
CA THR A 260 3.85 -15.51 -12.03
C THR A 260 3.01 -16.71 -12.46
N GLU A 261 3.60 -17.90 -12.55
CA GLU A 261 2.89 -19.14 -12.91
C GLU A 261 1.78 -19.47 -11.91
N VAL A 262 2.04 -19.24 -10.63
CA VAL A 262 1.08 -19.50 -9.54
C VAL A 262 -0.04 -18.45 -9.51
N LEU A 263 0.28 -17.20 -9.84
CA LEU A 263 -0.71 -16.12 -9.96
C LEU A 263 -1.69 -16.37 -11.10
N ASP A 264 -1.21 -16.91 -12.23
CA ASP A 264 -2.05 -17.22 -13.38
C ASP A 264 -3.10 -18.30 -13.05
N ASP A 265 -2.75 -19.28 -12.22
CA ASP A 265 -3.67 -20.33 -11.78
C ASP A 265 -4.65 -19.83 -10.69
N LEU A 266 -4.16 -19.08 -9.69
CA LEU A 266 -5.01 -18.58 -8.60
C LEU A 266 -5.94 -17.43 -9.01
N LEU A 267 -5.47 -16.56 -9.92
CA LEU A 267 -6.15 -15.32 -10.32
C LEU A 267 -6.09 -15.15 -11.85
N PRO A 268 -6.71 -16.05 -12.63
CA PRO A 268 -6.62 -16.05 -14.10
C PRO A 268 -7.11 -14.73 -14.74
N GLN A 269 -8.05 -14.04 -14.10
CA GLN A 269 -8.52 -12.71 -14.48
C GLN A 269 -7.42 -11.62 -14.44
N ARG A 270 -6.24 -11.93 -13.91
CA ARG A 270 -5.06 -11.04 -13.84
C ARG A 270 -3.91 -11.47 -14.75
N ALA A 271 -3.99 -12.65 -15.38
CA ALA A 271 -2.87 -13.26 -16.10
C ALA A 271 -2.29 -12.36 -17.21
N GLU A 272 -3.14 -11.66 -17.96
CA GLU A 272 -2.67 -10.73 -19.00
C GLU A 272 -1.82 -9.59 -18.42
N ARG A 273 -2.27 -9.00 -17.30
CA ARG A 273 -1.55 -7.91 -16.63
C ARG A 273 -0.21 -8.41 -16.05
N VAL A 274 -0.20 -9.62 -15.50
CA VAL A 274 1.01 -10.27 -14.97
C VAL A 274 2.00 -10.56 -16.09
N ARG A 275 1.55 -11.12 -17.23
CA ARG A 275 2.40 -11.37 -18.41
C ARG A 275 3.00 -10.09 -18.99
N GLU A 276 2.21 -9.04 -19.14
CA GLU A 276 2.70 -7.74 -19.61
C GLU A 276 3.77 -7.15 -18.66
N LEU A 277 3.56 -7.29 -17.33
CA LEU A 277 4.56 -6.89 -16.35
C LEU A 277 5.84 -7.72 -16.47
N ALA A 278 5.73 -9.04 -16.56
CA ALA A 278 6.87 -9.95 -16.70
C ALA A 278 7.69 -9.65 -17.97
N MET A 279 7.04 -9.39 -19.11
CA MET A 279 7.72 -9.01 -20.36
C MET A 279 8.54 -7.73 -20.20
N ARG A 280 7.98 -6.70 -19.58
CA ARG A 280 8.70 -5.44 -19.33
C ARG A 280 9.87 -5.61 -18.36
N LEU A 281 9.70 -6.44 -17.33
CA LEU A 281 10.79 -6.76 -16.40
C LEU A 281 11.95 -7.47 -17.11
N ASP A 282 11.66 -8.44 -17.99
CA ASP A 282 12.69 -9.16 -18.73
C ASP A 282 13.48 -8.24 -19.69
N GLN A 283 12.84 -7.19 -20.22
CA GLN A 283 13.48 -6.19 -21.08
C GLN A 283 14.35 -5.18 -20.32
N LEU A 284 13.93 -4.77 -19.11
CA LEU A 284 14.56 -3.67 -18.37
C LEU A 284 15.63 -4.14 -17.37
N LEU A 285 15.54 -5.39 -16.91
CA LEU A 285 16.48 -5.92 -15.93
C LEU A 285 17.75 -6.45 -16.61
N PRO A 286 18.94 -6.14 -16.07
CA PRO A 286 20.21 -6.55 -16.66
C PRO A 286 20.34 -8.08 -16.72
N THR A 287 21.17 -8.55 -17.65
CA THR A 287 21.56 -9.96 -17.72
C THR A 287 22.74 -10.26 -16.79
N ASP A 288 22.90 -11.51 -16.37
CA ASP A 288 24.02 -11.92 -15.50
C ASP A 288 25.41 -11.66 -16.13
N ARG A 289 25.48 -11.39 -17.44
CA ARG A 289 26.71 -11.06 -18.17
C ARG A 289 27.10 -9.58 -18.05
N ASP A 290 26.25 -8.73 -17.51
CA ASP A 290 26.42 -7.27 -17.53
C ASP A 290 27.41 -6.75 -16.45
N GLY A 291 28.07 -7.63 -15.70
CA GLY A 291 29.24 -7.32 -14.88
C GLY A 291 28.99 -6.64 -13.53
N ASP A 292 27.77 -6.16 -13.24
CA ASP A 292 27.44 -5.47 -11.98
C ASP A 292 27.05 -6.46 -10.86
N ARG A 293 27.99 -7.34 -10.47
CA ARG A 293 27.81 -8.29 -9.36
C ARG A 293 28.57 -7.82 -8.12
N CYS A 294 27.85 -7.70 -7.01
CA CYS A 294 28.41 -7.39 -5.70
C CYS A 294 27.89 -8.38 -4.65
N LEU A 295 28.47 -8.39 -3.45
CA LEU A 295 27.80 -9.04 -2.33
C LEU A 295 26.50 -8.30 -2.02
N MET A 296 25.44 -9.05 -1.74
CA MET A 296 24.12 -8.52 -1.43
C MET A 296 23.38 -9.43 -0.45
N HIS A 297 22.29 -8.94 0.14
CA HIS A 297 21.40 -9.64 1.07
C HIS A 297 20.46 -10.64 0.35
N GLY A 298 19.92 -10.26 -0.81
CA GLY A 298 19.07 -11.12 -1.64
C GLY A 298 17.57 -11.09 -1.33
N ASP A 299 17.14 -10.41 -0.26
CA ASP A 299 15.73 -10.27 0.15
C ASP A 299 15.54 -9.14 1.16
N LEU A 300 16.35 -8.07 1.06
CA LEU A 300 16.47 -7.02 2.07
C LEU A 300 15.11 -6.36 2.39
N SER A 301 14.71 -6.38 3.67
CA SER A 301 13.46 -5.77 4.14
C SER A 301 13.55 -5.26 5.58
N PRO A 302 12.67 -4.33 6.03
CA PRO A 302 12.72 -3.81 7.39
C PRO A 302 12.56 -4.86 8.51
N ASP A 303 11.86 -5.97 8.27
CA ASP A 303 11.70 -7.07 9.24
C ASP A 303 12.99 -7.89 9.45
N GLN A 304 14.01 -7.66 8.62
CA GLN A 304 15.33 -8.30 8.72
C GLN A 304 16.39 -7.38 9.35
N VAL A 305 15.97 -6.21 9.86
CA VAL A 305 16.87 -5.25 10.49
C VAL A 305 16.43 -5.05 11.92
N LEU A 306 17.19 -5.61 12.85
CA LEU A 306 16.96 -5.42 14.28
C LEU A 306 17.45 -4.03 14.70
N LEU A 307 16.70 -3.37 15.58
CA LEU A 307 17.03 -2.07 16.16
C LEU A 307 17.53 -2.22 17.60
N GLY A 308 18.62 -1.54 17.93
CA GLY A 308 19.26 -1.53 19.24
C GLY A 308 18.61 -0.59 20.26
N ALA A 309 19.34 -0.31 21.35
CA ALA A 309 18.94 0.66 22.35
C ALA A 309 19.18 2.11 21.92
N GLY A 310 20.04 2.36 20.94
CA GLY A 310 20.21 3.61 20.23
C GLY A 310 19.80 3.47 18.76
N THR A 311 20.65 3.92 17.84
CA THR A 311 20.48 3.78 16.38
C THR A 311 21.25 2.61 15.80
N GLU A 312 21.87 1.79 16.66
CA GLU A 312 22.58 0.59 16.21
C GLU A 312 21.60 -0.37 15.55
N ILE A 313 22.09 -1.06 14.53
CA ILE A 313 21.33 -2.08 13.82
C ILE A 313 22.04 -3.42 13.82
N ARG A 314 21.29 -4.49 13.56
CA ARG A 314 21.81 -5.78 13.12
C ARG A 314 20.98 -6.30 11.96
N VAL A 315 21.62 -6.63 10.84
CA VAL A 315 21.00 -7.29 9.70
C VAL A 315 20.98 -8.79 9.96
N VAL A 316 19.86 -9.44 9.71
CA VAL A 316 19.64 -10.88 9.94
C VAL A 316 19.00 -11.54 8.71
N ASP A 317 18.86 -12.87 8.75
CA ASP A 317 18.30 -13.69 7.66
C ASP A 317 19.08 -13.66 6.34
N LEU A 318 20.39 -13.90 6.43
CA LEU A 318 21.34 -13.94 5.31
C LEU A 318 21.18 -15.20 4.41
N ASP A 319 20.03 -15.87 4.46
CA ASP A 319 19.77 -17.10 3.72
C ASP A 319 19.94 -16.92 2.21
N ARG A 320 19.60 -15.75 1.70
CA ARG A 320 19.60 -15.46 0.26
C ARG A 320 20.80 -14.62 -0.16
N SER A 321 21.69 -14.32 0.77
CA SER A 321 22.86 -13.48 0.56
C SER A 321 23.90 -14.18 -0.31
N GLY A 322 24.72 -13.37 -0.98
CA GLY A 322 25.78 -13.84 -1.85
C GLY A 322 26.06 -12.86 -2.98
N PRO A 323 26.89 -13.22 -3.96
CA PRO A 323 27.12 -12.39 -5.14
C PRO A 323 25.88 -12.27 -6.05
N GLY A 324 25.46 -11.05 -6.38
CA GLY A 324 24.30 -10.74 -7.23
C GLY A 324 24.20 -9.25 -7.59
N PRO A 325 23.12 -8.83 -8.31
CA PRO A 325 22.96 -7.44 -8.74
C PRO A 325 22.50 -6.53 -7.60
N ARG A 326 23.22 -5.42 -7.36
CA ARG A 326 22.91 -4.44 -6.31
C ARG A 326 21.48 -3.92 -6.33
N GLY A 327 20.90 -3.76 -7.53
CA GLY A 327 19.52 -3.29 -7.70
C GLY A 327 18.48 -4.20 -7.04
N ALA A 328 18.76 -5.49 -6.88
CA ALA A 328 17.82 -6.44 -6.26
C ALA A 328 17.61 -6.19 -4.76
N ASP A 329 18.64 -5.73 -4.02
CA ASP A 329 18.49 -5.36 -2.61
C ASP A 329 17.74 -4.04 -2.45
N LEU A 330 18.13 -3.02 -3.23
CA LEU A 330 17.45 -1.72 -3.21
C LEU A 330 15.97 -1.87 -3.61
N GLY A 331 15.70 -2.67 -4.64
CA GLY A 331 14.35 -2.97 -5.10
C GLY A 331 13.51 -3.71 -4.05
N SER A 332 14.09 -4.72 -3.38
CA SER A 332 13.43 -5.46 -2.30
C SER A 332 13.10 -4.58 -1.10
N TRP A 333 14.01 -3.70 -0.70
CA TRP A 333 13.79 -2.73 0.39
C TRP A 333 12.61 -1.81 0.09
N ILE A 334 12.63 -1.15 -1.09
CA ILE A 334 11.56 -0.26 -1.53
C ILE A 334 10.22 -1.02 -1.60
N ALA A 335 10.21 -2.21 -2.20
CA ALA A 335 9.01 -3.02 -2.35
C ALA A 335 8.41 -3.43 -0.99
N SER A 336 9.26 -3.78 -0.03
CA SER A 336 8.83 -4.12 1.33
C SER A 336 8.25 -2.90 2.05
N CYS A 337 8.92 -1.75 2.00
CA CYS A 337 8.40 -0.51 2.58
C CYS A 337 7.06 -0.08 1.97
N LEU A 338 6.91 -0.15 0.64
CA LEU A 338 5.66 0.14 -0.05
C LEU A 338 4.53 -0.82 0.33
N SER A 339 4.84 -2.10 0.56
CA SER A 339 3.85 -3.11 0.93
C SER A 339 3.43 -3.02 2.40
N ALA A 340 4.34 -2.61 3.28
CA ALA A 340 4.12 -2.50 4.72
C ALA A 340 3.62 -1.11 5.16
N GLY A 341 3.62 -0.12 4.27
CA GLY A 341 3.26 1.26 4.62
C GLY A 341 4.35 2.01 5.38
N THR A 342 5.61 1.57 5.28
CA THR A 342 6.78 2.17 5.95
C THR A 342 7.67 2.92 4.96
N ASP A 343 7.06 3.55 3.96
CA ASP A 343 7.76 4.23 2.86
C ASP A 343 8.63 5.41 3.31
N HIS A 344 8.38 5.97 4.50
CA HIS A 344 9.24 6.97 5.11
C HIS A 344 10.66 6.49 5.41
N LEU A 345 10.89 5.18 5.54
CA LEU A 345 12.22 4.60 5.72
C LEU A 345 13.04 4.54 4.41
N THR A 346 12.38 4.65 3.25
CA THR A 346 13.04 4.47 1.94
C THR A 346 13.97 5.63 1.61
N GLY A 347 13.53 6.88 1.81
CA GLY A 347 14.32 8.07 1.51
C GLY A 347 15.64 8.14 2.29
N PRO A 348 15.63 8.05 3.64
CA PRO A 348 16.84 8.02 4.45
C PRO A 348 17.82 6.91 4.04
N PHE A 349 17.32 5.70 3.79
CA PHE A 349 18.12 4.58 3.33
C PHE A 349 18.82 4.88 1.98
N LEU A 350 18.07 5.31 0.96
CA LEU A 350 18.64 5.54 -0.37
C LEU A 350 19.57 6.75 -0.41
N ARG A 351 19.30 7.82 0.37
CA ARG A 351 20.20 8.97 0.47
C ARG A 351 21.54 8.59 1.09
N ALA A 352 21.52 7.88 2.21
CA ALA A 352 22.75 7.42 2.87
C ALA A 352 23.51 6.39 2.01
N TYR A 353 22.80 5.55 1.24
CA TYR A 353 23.43 4.68 0.26
C TYR A 353 24.16 5.50 -0.83
N ALA A 354 23.48 6.53 -1.37
CA ALA A 354 23.99 7.39 -2.44
C ALA A 354 25.22 8.23 -2.06
N GLU A 355 25.49 8.41 -0.76
CA GLU A 355 26.72 9.06 -0.27
C GLU A 355 27.98 8.21 -0.50
N HIS A 356 27.82 6.90 -0.70
CA HIS A 356 28.92 5.96 -0.86
C HIS A 356 28.97 5.30 -2.25
N LEU A 357 27.81 5.06 -2.87
CA LEU A 357 27.70 4.46 -4.19
C LEU A 357 26.54 5.05 -4.98
N ASP A 358 26.77 5.29 -6.28
CA ASP A 358 25.71 5.78 -7.17
C ASP A 358 24.51 4.82 -7.20
N LEU A 359 23.32 5.41 -7.15
CA LEU A 359 22.07 4.67 -7.31
C LEU A 359 21.92 4.20 -8.77
N PRO A 360 21.27 3.04 -8.99
CA PRO A 360 20.83 2.66 -10.32
C PRO A 360 19.91 3.73 -10.94
N GLU A 361 19.91 3.83 -12.26
CA GLU A 361 18.99 4.71 -12.99
C GLU A 361 17.52 4.47 -12.57
N PRO A 362 16.66 5.49 -12.53
CA PRO A 362 15.30 5.38 -12.02
C PRO A 362 14.49 4.23 -12.65
N ALA A 363 14.63 4.01 -13.95
CA ALA A 363 13.95 2.92 -14.66
C ALA A 363 14.43 1.53 -14.20
N GLN A 364 15.74 1.37 -13.97
CA GLN A 364 16.32 0.10 -13.51
C GLN A 364 15.94 -0.17 -12.04
N LEU A 365 16.00 0.86 -11.18
CA LEU A 365 15.56 0.74 -9.80
C LEU A 365 14.07 0.39 -9.71
N ALA A 366 13.22 1.06 -10.51
CA ALA A 366 11.80 0.76 -10.61
C ALA A 366 11.52 -0.66 -11.11
N ALA A 367 12.31 -1.18 -12.06
CA ALA A 367 12.20 -2.56 -12.52
C ALA A 367 12.54 -3.56 -11.39
N TRP A 368 13.60 -3.32 -10.62
CA TRP A 368 13.92 -4.17 -9.47
C TRP A 368 12.87 -4.11 -8.36
N THR A 369 12.31 -2.92 -8.07
CA THR A 369 11.19 -2.76 -7.13
C THR A 369 9.95 -3.52 -7.62
N ALA A 370 9.57 -3.37 -8.89
CA ALA A 370 8.43 -4.05 -9.48
C ALA A 370 8.62 -5.58 -9.49
N ARG A 371 9.83 -6.07 -9.75
CA ARG A 371 10.18 -7.48 -9.64
C ARG A 371 10.02 -7.98 -8.21
N ALA A 372 10.50 -7.25 -7.21
CA ALA A 372 10.38 -7.63 -5.81
C ALA A 372 8.92 -7.68 -5.35
N LEU A 373 8.10 -6.69 -5.72
CA LEU A 373 6.64 -6.69 -5.50
C LEU A 373 5.97 -7.91 -6.13
N LEU A 374 6.38 -8.30 -7.34
CA LEU A 374 5.86 -9.48 -8.04
C LEU A 374 6.32 -10.80 -7.40
N ALA A 375 7.58 -10.90 -6.98
CA ALA A 375 8.12 -12.07 -6.30
C ALA A 375 7.41 -12.32 -4.96
N ALA A 376 7.17 -11.25 -4.22
CA ALA A 376 6.45 -11.24 -2.94
C ALA A 376 4.93 -11.25 -3.11
N ALA A 377 4.37 -11.18 -4.32
CA ALA A 377 2.92 -10.96 -4.52
C ALA A 377 2.04 -11.93 -3.73
N LEU A 378 2.41 -13.21 -3.67
CA LEU A 378 1.68 -14.27 -2.96
C LEU A 378 2.04 -14.44 -1.48
N ASP A 379 2.88 -13.59 -0.90
CA ASP A 379 3.17 -13.67 0.55
C ASP A 379 1.94 -13.53 1.44
N PRO A 380 0.95 -12.66 1.14
CA PRO A 380 -0.26 -12.57 1.94
C PRO A 380 -1.01 -13.90 1.99
N MET A 381 -1.08 -14.63 0.86
CA MET A 381 -1.65 -15.97 0.80
C MET A 381 -0.78 -16.98 1.57
N ARG A 382 0.55 -16.93 1.40
CA ARG A 382 1.48 -17.80 2.13
C ARG A 382 1.44 -17.59 3.64
N ARG A 383 1.01 -16.42 4.11
CA ARG A 383 0.80 -16.06 5.53
C ARG A 383 -0.67 -16.17 5.97
N HIS A 384 -1.55 -16.71 5.12
CA HIS A 384 -2.98 -16.89 5.39
C HIS A 384 -3.74 -15.60 5.78
N HIS A 385 -3.41 -14.46 5.17
CA HIS A 385 -4.21 -13.24 5.38
C HIS A 385 -5.61 -13.40 4.76
N PRO A 386 -6.70 -13.03 5.47
CA PRO A 386 -8.07 -13.22 4.99
C PRO A 386 -8.40 -12.38 3.74
N ASP A 387 -7.72 -11.25 3.57
CA ASP A 387 -7.86 -10.31 2.46
C ASP A 387 -6.73 -10.45 1.42
N TRP A 388 -6.03 -11.59 1.40
CA TRP A 388 -4.88 -11.80 0.52
C TRP A 388 -5.12 -11.45 -0.96
N PRO A 389 -6.30 -11.69 -1.60
CA PRO A 389 -6.49 -11.32 -3.00
C PRO A 389 -6.44 -9.81 -3.23
N LEU A 390 -6.94 -9.02 -2.25
CA LEU A 390 -6.87 -7.57 -2.30
C LEU A 390 -5.42 -7.10 -2.15
N GLN A 391 -4.66 -7.69 -1.22
CA GLN A 391 -3.24 -7.36 -1.04
C GLN A 391 -2.40 -7.75 -2.26
N VAL A 392 -2.66 -8.91 -2.90
CA VAL A 392 -2.03 -9.28 -4.18
C VAL A 392 -2.34 -8.22 -5.24
N GLN A 393 -3.61 -7.80 -5.36
CA GLN A 393 -4.00 -6.77 -6.31
C GLN A 393 -3.27 -5.45 -6.07
N GLN A 394 -3.17 -5.01 -4.81
CA GLN A 394 -2.45 -3.80 -4.44
C GLN A 394 -0.97 -3.88 -4.84
N ARG A 395 -0.30 -5.01 -4.60
CA ARG A 395 1.11 -5.22 -5.00
C ARG A 395 1.29 -5.18 -6.51
N LEU A 396 0.39 -5.80 -7.27
CA LEU A 396 0.43 -5.74 -8.75
C LEU A 396 0.20 -4.32 -9.27
N ASP A 397 -0.73 -3.57 -8.66
CA ASP A 397 -0.99 -2.16 -9.02
C ASP A 397 0.19 -1.25 -8.65
N GLN A 398 0.85 -1.51 -7.51
CA GLN A 398 2.08 -0.81 -7.11
C GLN A 398 3.22 -1.11 -8.08
N ALA A 399 3.43 -2.38 -8.44
CA ALA A 399 4.49 -2.79 -9.38
C ALA A 399 4.32 -2.11 -10.74
N ARG A 400 3.10 -2.08 -11.26
CA ARG A 400 2.78 -1.36 -12.51
C ARG A 400 2.99 0.15 -12.35
N ARG A 401 2.49 0.76 -11.27
CA ARG A 401 2.61 2.22 -11.04
C ARG A 401 4.06 2.69 -10.98
N VAL A 402 4.90 1.97 -10.25
CA VAL A 402 6.33 2.30 -10.11
C VAL A 402 7.03 2.20 -11.46
N LEU A 403 6.77 1.12 -12.22
CA LEU A 403 7.38 0.92 -13.52
C LEU A 403 6.90 1.95 -14.56
N ASP A 404 5.59 2.18 -14.65
CA ASP A 404 4.99 3.13 -15.60
C ASP A 404 5.50 4.56 -15.40
N ALA A 405 5.63 4.99 -14.15
CA ALA A 405 6.11 6.33 -13.82
C ALA A 405 7.59 6.50 -14.22
N ALA A 406 8.43 5.51 -13.95
CA ALA A 406 9.86 5.58 -14.23
C ALA A 406 10.19 5.45 -15.73
N THR A 407 9.31 4.82 -16.51
CA THR A 407 9.48 4.63 -17.97
C THR A 407 8.58 5.53 -18.82
N ASP A 408 8.06 6.64 -18.28
CA ASP A 408 7.22 7.58 -19.02
C ASP A 408 8.05 8.53 -19.90
N GLU A 409 8.40 8.07 -21.10
CA GLU A 409 9.18 8.86 -22.07
C GLU A 409 8.47 10.15 -22.50
N ALA A 410 7.13 10.20 -22.41
CA ALA A 410 6.34 11.38 -22.75
C ALA A 410 6.32 12.43 -21.61
N LEU A 411 6.92 12.11 -20.45
CA LEU A 411 7.11 13.04 -19.34
C LEU A 411 8.55 12.94 -18.76
N PRO A 412 9.60 13.37 -19.49
CA PRO A 412 10.99 13.24 -19.05
C PRO A 412 11.31 13.93 -17.72
N SER A 413 10.54 14.96 -17.35
CA SER A 413 10.67 15.63 -16.06
C SER A 413 10.35 14.72 -14.87
N LEU A 414 9.53 13.68 -15.07
CA LEU A 414 9.21 12.69 -14.04
C LEU A 414 10.42 11.82 -13.69
N THR A 415 11.14 11.32 -14.70
CA THR A 415 12.38 10.55 -14.48
C THR A 415 13.42 11.40 -13.74
N ARG A 416 13.59 12.67 -14.11
CA ARG A 416 14.49 13.60 -13.39
C ARG A 416 14.05 13.82 -11.94
N ALA A 417 12.75 13.99 -11.69
CA ALA A 417 12.22 14.17 -10.34
C ALA A 417 12.41 12.91 -9.47
N LEU A 418 12.23 11.71 -10.03
CA LEU A 418 12.51 10.45 -9.33
C LEU A 418 14.00 10.31 -8.97
N ALA A 419 14.90 10.74 -9.85
CA ALA A 419 16.34 10.77 -9.57
C ALA A 419 16.69 11.81 -8.48
N ALA A 420 16.10 13.00 -8.51
CA ALA A 420 16.34 14.07 -7.54
C ALA A 420 15.75 13.78 -6.16
N HIS A 421 14.71 12.94 -6.08
CA HIS A 421 14.04 12.57 -4.85
C HIS A 421 14.09 11.03 -4.65
N PRO A 422 15.27 10.47 -4.33
CA PRO A 422 15.39 9.04 -4.09
C PRO A 422 14.47 8.60 -2.95
N GLY A 423 13.69 7.56 -3.20
CA GLY A 423 12.71 7.03 -2.26
C GLY A 423 11.36 7.73 -2.27
N ALA A 424 11.14 8.68 -3.18
CA ALA A 424 9.82 9.25 -3.38
C ALA A 424 8.82 8.19 -3.89
N THR A 425 7.60 8.24 -3.36
CA THR A 425 6.52 7.35 -3.78
C THR A 425 5.60 8.03 -4.78
N VAL A 426 5.24 7.32 -5.85
CA VAL A 426 4.32 7.84 -6.87
C VAL A 426 2.90 7.79 -6.33
N VAL A 427 2.33 8.95 -5.98
CA VAL A 427 0.96 9.08 -5.46
C VAL A 427 -0.04 9.03 -6.60
N SER A 428 0.23 9.77 -7.68
CA SER A 428 -0.61 9.76 -8.87
C SER A 428 0.24 9.92 -10.13
N HIS A 429 -0.16 9.23 -11.20
CA HIS A 429 0.49 9.32 -12.50
C HIS A 429 -0.56 9.31 -13.60
N ARG A 430 -0.50 10.31 -14.46
CA ARG A 430 -1.26 10.41 -15.71
C ARG A 430 -0.22 10.40 -16.84
N PRO A 431 -0.06 9.27 -17.55
CA PRO A 431 0.99 9.11 -18.55
C PRO A 431 1.09 10.28 -19.55
N GLY A 432 2.31 10.74 -19.81
CA GLY A 432 2.65 11.86 -20.68
C GLY A 432 2.05 13.22 -20.28
N LYS A 433 1.47 13.34 -19.08
CA LYS A 433 0.64 14.49 -18.70
C LYS A 433 1.06 15.14 -17.39
N ARG A 434 1.11 14.36 -16.31
CA ARG A 434 1.54 14.83 -14.98
C ARG A 434 1.71 13.65 -14.02
N ALA A 435 2.51 13.87 -12.98
CA ALA A 435 2.58 12.98 -11.82
C ALA A 435 2.63 13.79 -10.52
N VAL A 436 2.35 13.13 -9.40
CA VAL A 436 2.57 13.65 -8.05
C VAL A 436 3.40 12.62 -7.31
N LEU A 437 4.56 13.03 -6.83
CA LEU A 437 5.43 12.26 -5.97
C LEU A 437 5.23 12.70 -4.52
N ARG A 438 5.25 11.78 -3.57
CA ARG A 438 5.37 12.05 -2.13
C ARG A 438 6.80 11.76 -1.73
N THR A 439 7.45 12.72 -1.09
CA THR A 439 8.81 12.60 -0.59
C THR A 439 8.92 13.19 0.80
N ARG A 440 10.10 13.10 1.40
CA ARG A 440 10.42 13.77 2.66
C ARG A 440 11.73 14.51 2.53
N ASP A 441 11.79 15.70 3.12
CA ASP A 441 13.04 16.45 3.24
C ASP A 441 14.00 15.81 4.25
N ARG A 442 15.05 16.55 4.63
CA ARG A 442 16.05 16.09 5.61
C ARG A 442 15.52 16.11 7.04
N ASP A 443 14.58 17.00 7.34
CA ASP A 443 13.95 17.16 8.64
C ASP A 443 12.77 16.19 8.83
N GLY A 444 12.43 15.42 7.78
CA GLY A 444 11.39 14.39 7.78
C GLY A 444 10.00 14.92 7.40
N GLN A 445 9.89 16.19 7.04
CA GLN A 445 8.61 16.79 6.63
C GLN A 445 8.16 16.21 5.30
N VAL A 446 6.87 15.91 5.19
CA VAL A 446 6.29 15.35 3.96
C VAL A 446 6.14 16.48 2.93
N LEU A 447 6.64 16.22 1.74
CA LEU A 447 6.53 17.09 0.59
C LEU A 447 5.83 16.37 -0.57
N TYR A 448 5.06 17.11 -1.35
CA TYR A 448 4.45 16.62 -2.59
C TYR A 448 5.03 17.35 -3.80
N VAL A 449 5.65 16.60 -4.73
CA VAL A 449 6.24 17.14 -5.95
C VAL A 449 5.32 16.86 -7.13
N LYS A 450 4.66 17.91 -7.63
CA LYS A 450 3.75 17.87 -8.78
C LYS A 450 4.53 18.14 -10.06
N VAL A 451 4.76 17.09 -10.84
CA VAL A 451 5.57 17.12 -12.06
C VAL A 451 4.64 17.23 -13.28
N ALA A 452 4.92 18.18 -14.17
CA ALA A 452 4.18 18.38 -15.42
C ALA A 452 5.08 19.07 -16.47
N ASN A 453 4.52 19.34 -17.66
CA ASN A 453 5.23 20.15 -18.64
C ASN A 453 5.23 21.65 -18.26
N LYS A 454 6.18 22.42 -18.81
CA LYS A 454 6.38 23.85 -18.47
C LYS A 454 5.11 24.69 -18.53
N GLY A 455 4.32 24.54 -19.60
CA GLY A 455 3.09 25.30 -19.79
C GLY A 455 1.97 24.93 -18.80
N ARG A 456 1.97 23.72 -18.24
CA ARG A 456 1.02 23.32 -17.18
C ARG A 456 1.48 23.81 -15.82
N THR A 457 2.76 23.67 -15.51
CA THR A 457 3.36 24.15 -14.27
C THR A 457 3.15 25.64 -14.09
N ARG A 458 3.44 26.45 -15.12
CA ARG A 458 3.18 27.90 -15.10
C ARG A 458 1.71 28.26 -14.87
N ARG A 459 0.79 27.54 -15.53
CA ARG A 459 -0.66 27.78 -15.35
C ARG A 459 -1.14 27.40 -13.96
N ALA A 460 -0.63 26.30 -13.41
CA ALA A 460 -0.93 25.88 -12.05
C ALA A 460 -0.43 26.90 -11.03
N LEU A 461 0.81 27.39 -11.18
CA LEU A 461 1.38 28.42 -10.31
C LEU A 461 0.53 29.70 -10.33
N GLY A 462 0.20 30.21 -11.52
CA GLY A 462 -0.67 31.38 -11.61
C GLY A 462 -2.08 31.16 -11.05
N ALA A 463 -2.61 29.92 -11.06
CA ALA A 463 -3.87 29.59 -10.41
C ALA A 463 -3.76 29.58 -8.89
N ILE A 464 -2.67 29.06 -8.34
CA ILE A 464 -2.37 29.08 -6.91
C ILE A 464 -2.22 30.53 -6.41
N GLU A 465 -1.52 31.38 -7.16
CA GLU A 465 -1.37 32.81 -6.80
C GLU A 465 -2.73 33.53 -6.76
N ARG A 466 -3.63 33.24 -7.71
CA ARG A 466 -5.01 33.77 -7.69
C ARG A 466 -5.88 33.18 -6.59
N ALA A 467 -5.53 31.99 -6.09
CA ALA A 467 -6.28 31.27 -5.09
C ALA A 467 -6.12 31.86 -3.67
N ALA A 468 -5.35 32.94 -3.49
CA ALA A 468 -5.07 33.56 -2.20
C ALA A 468 -6.32 33.91 -1.36
N ALA A 469 -7.50 34.15 -1.99
CA ALA A 469 -8.73 34.40 -1.22
C ALA A 469 -9.33 33.13 -0.57
N PHE A 470 -8.83 31.94 -0.92
CA PHE A 470 -9.07 30.72 -0.15
C PHE A 470 -8.19 30.64 1.11
N ASP A 471 -7.03 31.30 1.13
CA ASP A 471 -6.14 31.31 2.28
C ASP A 471 -6.72 32.15 3.42
N GLY A 472 -6.66 31.60 4.63
CA GLY A 472 -7.30 32.14 5.83
C GLY A 472 -8.54 31.33 6.19
N PRO A 473 -9.62 31.37 5.38
CA PRO A 473 -10.77 30.47 5.57
C PRO A 473 -10.39 28.99 5.44
N PHE A 474 -9.51 28.68 4.49
CA PHE A 474 -8.88 27.37 4.34
C PHE A 474 -7.39 27.45 4.63
N ARG A 475 -6.82 26.30 4.98
CA ARG A 475 -5.38 26.06 4.88
C ARG A 475 -5.10 25.50 3.48
N THR A 476 -4.34 26.21 2.65
CA THR A 476 -3.87 25.66 1.36
C THR A 476 -2.41 25.23 1.44
N PRO A 477 -1.95 24.27 0.62
CA PRO A 477 -0.58 23.80 0.66
C PRO A 477 0.40 24.91 0.27
N GLN A 478 1.36 25.22 1.14
CA GLN A 478 2.43 26.15 0.82
C GLN A 478 3.30 25.62 -0.31
N VAL A 479 3.55 26.45 -1.34
CA VAL A 479 4.54 26.16 -2.38
C VAL A 479 5.94 26.39 -1.79
N VAL A 480 6.68 25.30 -1.59
CA VAL A 480 8.05 25.29 -1.03
C VAL A 480 9.08 25.57 -2.13
N ALA A 481 8.86 25.04 -3.33
CA ALA A 481 9.71 25.29 -4.48
C ALA A 481 8.87 25.30 -5.77
N ALA A 482 9.25 26.17 -6.71
CA ALA A 482 8.67 26.24 -8.04
C ALA A 482 9.78 26.18 -9.08
N GLU A 483 9.79 25.14 -9.89
CA GLU A 483 10.69 24.97 -11.02
C GLU A 483 9.89 25.01 -12.33
N ASP A 484 10.59 25.04 -13.46
CA ASP A 484 9.96 25.07 -14.78
C ASP A 484 8.96 23.92 -14.99
N GLU A 485 9.25 22.72 -14.47
CA GLU A 485 8.48 21.49 -14.75
C GLU A 485 7.97 20.79 -13.47
N SER A 486 8.17 21.40 -12.30
CA SER A 486 7.74 20.84 -11.03
C SER A 486 7.28 21.94 -10.06
N LEU A 487 6.30 21.61 -9.20
CA LEU A 487 5.93 22.42 -8.03
C LEU A 487 6.01 21.52 -6.81
N THR A 488 6.70 21.97 -5.76
CA THR A 488 6.84 21.25 -4.50
C THR A 488 6.00 21.91 -3.43
N PHE A 489 5.14 21.14 -2.78
CA PHE A 489 4.21 21.61 -1.75
C PHE A 489 4.53 20.98 -0.40
N ALA A 490 4.39 21.76 0.67
CA ALA A 490 4.33 21.23 2.02
C ALA A 490 3.03 20.41 2.18
N ALA A 491 3.10 19.30 2.91
CA ALA A 491 1.90 18.52 3.22
C ALA A 491 0.97 19.30 4.16
N LEU A 492 -0.33 19.21 3.91
CA LEU A 492 -1.35 19.65 4.85
C LEU A 492 -1.77 18.49 5.76
N SER A 493 -1.99 18.79 7.03
CA SER A 493 -2.57 17.84 7.98
C SER A 493 -4.06 17.63 7.74
N GLY A 494 -4.58 16.48 8.20
CA GLY A 494 -6.00 16.14 8.15
C GLY A 494 -6.33 15.01 7.18
N THR A 495 -7.53 14.46 7.35
CA THR A 495 -8.07 13.34 6.58
C THR A 495 -9.02 13.85 5.50
N PRO A 496 -8.93 13.38 4.24
CA PRO A 496 -9.88 13.77 3.21
C PRO A 496 -11.32 13.39 3.58
N LEU A 497 -12.28 14.32 3.43
CA LEU A 497 -13.70 14.06 3.72
C LEU A 497 -14.28 12.87 2.95
N HIS A 498 -13.69 12.57 1.79
CA HIS A 498 -13.94 11.39 0.98
C HIS A 498 -13.85 10.06 1.75
N GLU A 499 -12.92 9.94 2.71
CA GLU A 499 -12.67 8.69 3.45
C GLU A 499 -13.79 8.38 4.45
N GLY A 500 -14.64 9.38 4.71
CA GLY A 500 -15.68 9.32 5.73
C GLY A 500 -15.13 9.72 7.09
N LEU A 501 -15.99 10.29 7.92
CA LEU A 501 -15.71 10.59 9.32
C LEU A 501 -16.76 9.93 10.21
N PRO A 502 -16.47 9.73 11.51
CA PRO A 502 -17.48 9.30 12.46
C PRO A 502 -18.73 10.21 12.41
N THR A 503 -19.89 9.57 12.40
CA THR A 503 -21.18 10.27 12.43
C THR A 503 -21.80 10.31 13.82
N ALA A 504 -21.45 9.36 14.69
CA ALA A 504 -22.08 9.17 16.00
C ALA A 504 -21.84 10.32 16.97
N ASP A 505 -20.71 11.00 16.86
CA ASP A 505 -20.26 12.13 17.67
C ASP A 505 -20.51 13.49 16.98
N GLY A 506 -21.18 13.49 15.82
CA GLY A 506 -21.43 14.68 15.01
C GLY A 506 -20.21 15.22 14.23
N THR A 507 -19.06 14.54 14.24
CA THR A 507 -17.83 15.01 13.56
C THR A 507 -18.04 15.24 12.07
N TRP A 508 -18.75 14.33 11.39
CA TRP A 508 -19.16 14.52 9.99
C TRP A 508 -19.90 15.85 9.75
N GLN A 509 -20.86 16.18 10.62
CA GLN A 509 -21.64 17.43 10.48
C GLN A 509 -20.75 18.66 10.63
N ARG A 510 -19.94 18.69 11.69
CA ARG A 510 -19.06 19.81 12.00
C ARG A 510 -18.09 20.04 10.85
N ALA A 511 -17.49 18.98 10.33
CA ALA A 511 -16.56 19.06 9.22
C ALA A 511 -17.16 19.72 7.97
N TRP A 512 -18.37 19.32 7.57
CA TRP A 512 -19.06 19.91 6.42
C TRP A 512 -19.55 21.33 6.68
N ARG A 513 -20.03 21.62 7.89
CA ARG A 513 -20.43 22.98 8.28
C ARG A 513 -19.25 23.94 8.17
N THR A 514 -18.14 23.62 8.84
CA THR A 514 -16.92 24.43 8.83
C THR A 514 -16.38 24.61 7.42
N THR A 515 -16.41 23.56 6.60
CA THR A 515 -16.02 23.63 5.18
C THR A 515 -16.89 24.61 4.40
N MET A 516 -18.21 24.53 4.56
CA MET A 516 -19.12 25.41 3.83
C MET A 516 -19.06 26.86 4.32
N ASP A 517 -18.82 27.09 5.61
CA ASP A 517 -18.62 28.43 6.17
C ASP A 517 -17.31 29.06 5.66
N ALA A 518 -16.21 28.29 5.62
CA ALA A 518 -14.94 28.70 5.03
C ALA A 518 -15.08 29.05 3.54
N TRP A 519 -15.77 28.20 2.76
CA TRP A 519 -16.07 28.47 1.36
C TRP A 519 -16.91 29.74 1.18
N ALA A 520 -17.93 29.94 2.01
CA ALA A 520 -18.76 31.15 1.99
C ALA A 520 -17.96 32.42 2.27
N GLN A 521 -16.99 32.34 3.17
CA GLN A 521 -16.09 33.45 3.47
C GLN A 521 -15.19 33.75 2.26
N ALA A 522 -14.57 32.74 1.64
CA ALA A 522 -13.74 32.92 0.44
C ALA A 522 -14.52 33.54 -0.74
N VAL A 523 -15.77 33.10 -0.97
CA VAL A 523 -16.64 33.69 -2.00
C VAL A 523 -16.96 35.16 -1.69
N ARG A 524 -17.24 35.50 -0.43
CA ARG A 524 -17.51 36.91 -0.05
C ARG A 524 -16.27 37.79 -0.23
N THR A 525 -15.12 37.33 0.25
CA THR A 525 -13.84 38.06 0.14
C THR A 525 -13.46 38.30 -1.32
N SER A 526 -13.56 37.28 -2.16
CA SER A 526 -13.25 37.41 -3.59
C SER A 526 -14.26 38.28 -4.35
N ARG A 527 -15.52 38.36 -3.93
CA ARG A 527 -16.47 39.34 -4.50
C ARG A 527 -16.12 40.79 -4.14
N THR A 528 -15.55 41.02 -2.96
CA THR A 528 -15.12 42.37 -2.55
C THR A 528 -13.81 42.80 -3.21
N ALA A 529 -12.91 41.85 -3.47
CA ALA A 529 -11.64 42.06 -4.13
C ALA A 529 -11.41 40.94 -5.18
N PRO A 530 -12.01 41.06 -6.38
CA PRO A 530 -11.93 40.01 -7.38
C PRO A 530 -10.49 39.85 -7.89
N PRO A 531 -9.90 38.64 -7.82
CA PRO A 531 -8.58 38.41 -8.38
C PRO A 531 -8.61 38.56 -9.90
N GLU A 532 -7.55 39.13 -10.47
CA GLU A 532 -7.40 39.17 -11.93
C GLU A 532 -7.27 37.74 -12.49
N GLY A 533 -7.94 37.46 -13.61
CA GLY A 533 -7.82 36.15 -14.24
C GLY A 533 -8.93 35.84 -15.25
N PRO A 534 -8.89 34.66 -15.87
CA PRO A 534 -9.93 34.23 -16.78
C PRO A 534 -11.25 34.03 -16.02
N LEU A 535 -12.35 34.33 -16.69
CA LEU A 535 -13.70 34.03 -16.23
C LEU A 535 -14.08 32.63 -16.72
N HIS A 536 -14.63 31.80 -15.83
CA HIS A 536 -15.19 30.47 -16.16
C HIS A 536 -16.70 30.49 -15.87
N GLY A 537 -17.49 30.68 -16.92
CA GLY A 537 -18.95 30.71 -16.87
C GLY A 537 -19.58 29.44 -17.47
N PRO A 538 -20.89 29.49 -17.79
CA PRO A 538 -21.62 28.35 -18.35
C PRO A 538 -21.03 27.83 -19.67
N ALA A 539 -20.56 28.72 -20.55
CA ALA A 539 -19.97 28.33 -21.83
C ALA A 539 -18.68 27.53 -21.67
N GLU A 540 -17.78 27.96 -20.78
CA GLU A 540 -16.55 27.24 -20.47
C GLU A 540 -16.84 25.87 -19.83
N GLU A 541 -17.88 25.77 -19.00
CA GLU A 541 -18.29 24.49 -18.40
C GLU A 541 -18.88 23.52 -19.43
N ILE A 542 -19.68 24.01 -20.39
CA ILE A 542 -20.18 23.20 -21.51
C ILE A 542 -19.00 22.62 -22.31
N ALA A 543 -17.98 23.42 -22.62
CA ALA A 543 -16.81 22.96 -23.36
C ALA A 543 -16.02 21.87 -22.58
N VAL A 544 -15.95 21.97 -21.26
CA VAL A 544 -15.36 20.91 -20.41
C VAL A 544 -16.18 19.63 -20.48
N LEU A 545 -17.51 19.75 -20.37
CA LEU A 545 -18.43 18.61 -20.43
C LEU A 545 -18.35 17.88 -21.77
N GLU A 546 -18.36 18.60 -22.90
CA GLU A 546 -18.27 18.04 -24.26
C GLU A 546 -16.99 17.23 -24.46
N LYS A 547 -15.86 17.74 -23.97
CA LYS A 547 -14.58 17.03 -24.05
C LYS A 547 -14.58 15.71 -23.28
N TRP A 548 -15.29 15.64 -22.16
CA TRP A 548 -15.44 14.39 -21.42
C TRP A 548 -16.41 13.44 -22.08
N HIS A 549 -17.49 13.97 -22.65
CA HIS A 549 -18.49 13.24 -23.41
C HIS A 549 -17.87 12.52 -24.62
N GLU A 550 -17.12 13.22 -25.45
CA GLU A 550 -16.42 12.67 -26.62
C GLU A 550 -15.52 11.48 -26.25
N ARG A 551 -14.78 11.60 -25.16
CA ARG A 551 -13.90 10.54 -24.65
C ARG A 551 -14.67 9.34 -24.12
N ALA A 552 -15.80 9.57 -23.46
CA ALA A 552 -16.62 8.51 -22.90
C ALA A 552 -17.29 7.66 -24.00
N CYS A 553 -17.75 8.30 -25.07
CA CYS A 553 -18.36 7.60 -26.21
C CYS A 553 -17.41 6.60 -26.88
N HIS A 554 -16.11 6.89 -26.92
CA HIS A 554 -15.11 5.95 -27.46
C HIS A 554 -14.90 4.68 -26.63
N VAL A 555 -15.18 4.70 -25.32
CA VAL A 555 -14.80 3.60 -24.40
C VAL A 555 -15.98 2.80 -23.87
N ASP A 556 -17.20 3.30 -24.05
CA ASP A 556 -18.43 2.66 -23.56
C ASP A 556 -19.61 2.94 -24.50
N PRO A 557 -19.61 2.41 -25.74
CA PRO A 557 -20.67 2.71 -26.70
C PRO A 557 -22.07 2.34 -26.22
N GLU A 558 -22.20 1.28 -25.40
CA GLU A 558 -23.48 0.81 -24.86
C GLU A 558 -24.17 1.84 -23.94
N GLY A 559 -23.39 2.62 -23.19
CA GLY A 559 -23.91 3.69 -22.34
C GLY A 559 -24.08 5.04 -23.05
N ALA A 560 -23.75 5.14 -24.34
CA ALA A 560 -23.65 6.42 -25.05
C ALA A 560 -24.98 7.17 -25.12
N GLU A 561 -26.07 6.51 -25.54
CA GLU A 561 -27.39 7.14 -25.69
C GLU A 561 -27.89 7.80 -24.40
N HIS A 562 -27.68 7.15 -23.26
CA HIS A 562 -28.07 7.70 -21.95
C HIS A 562 -27.21 8.92 -21.57
N ARG A 563 -25.92 8.89 -21.90
CA ARG A 563 -25.03 10.03 -21.66
C ARG A 563 -25.32 11.20 -22.59
N ASP A 564 -25.65 10.94 -23.85
CA ASP A 564 -26.03 11.97 -24.82
C ASP A 564 -27.21 12.79 -24.27
N ARG A 565 -28.24 12.11 -23.73
CA ARG A 565 -29.39 12.76 -23.10
C ARG A 565 -29.00 13.57 -21.85
N ALA A 566 -28.18 12.99 -20.98
CA ALA A 566 -27.71 13.68 -19.77
C ALA A 566 -26.88 14.93 -20.09
N VAL A 567 -26.00 14.84 -21.09
CA VAL A 567 -25.16 15.95 -21.57
C VAL A 567 -26.00 17.02 -22.27
N ALA A 568 -26.99 16.63 -23.08
CA ALA A 568 -27.91 17.56 -23.73
C ALA A 568 -28.71 18.36 -22.69
N LEU A 569 -29.24 17.70 -21.66
CA LEU A 569 -29.95 18.35 -20.56
C LEU A 569 -29.04 19.35 -19.81
N ALA A 570 -27.84 18.92 -19.43
CA ALA A 570 -26.89 19.80 -18.74
C ALA A 570 -26.56 21.04 -19.57
N ARG A 571 -26.33 20.86 -20.88
CA ARG A 571 -26.07 21.94 -21.83
C ARG A 571 -27.26 22.89 -21.94
N GLU A 572 -28.46 22.35 -22.06
CA GLU A 572 -29.69 23.14 -22.11
C GLU A 572 -29.81 24.01 -20.87
N LEU A 573 -29.70 23.43 -19.67
CA LEU A 573 -29.80 24.18 -18.41
C LEU A 573 -28.73 25.26 -18.29
N LEU A 574 -27.47 24.96 -18.62
CA LEU A 574 -26.38 25.94 -18.58
C LEU A 574 -26.57 27.08 -19.59
N THR A 575 -27.11 26.79 -20.77
CA THR A 575 -27.35 27.81 -21.82
C THR A 575 -28.45 28.79 -21.44
N HIS A 576 -29.42 28.35 -20.63
CA HIS A 576 -30.52 29.19 -20.14
C HIS A 576 -30.17 30.04 -18.92
N LEU A 577 -28.95 29.90 -18.36
CA LEU A 577 -28.52 30.75 -17.26
C LEU A 577 -28.30 32.19 -17.75
N PRO A 578 -28.63 33.21 -16.93
CA PRO A 578 -28.33 34.59 -17.26
C PRO A 578 -26.81 34.83 -17.31
N ALA A 579 -26.42 35.99 -17.85
CA ALA A 579 -25.03 36.43 -17.76
C ALA A 579 -24.56 36.51 -16.30
N LEU A 580 -23.30 36.18 -16.05
CA LEU A 580 -22.75 36.12 -14.70
C LEU A 580 -22.51 37.54 -14.16
N ASP A 581 -23.44 38.01 -13.33
CA ASP A 581 -23.41 39.38 -12.79
C ASP A 581 -22.39 39.58 -11.64
N ARG A 582 -22.17 38.54 -10.82
CA ARG A 582 -21.34 38.61 -9.60
C ARG A 582 -20.36 37.45 -9.50
N PRO A 583 -19.35 37.39 -10.39
CA PRO A 583 -18.33 36.36 -10.33
C PRO A 583 -17.59 36.40 -8.99
N ALA A 584 -17.13 35.23 -8.56
CA ALA A 584 -16.31 35.04 -7.38
C ALA A 584 -15.13 34.12 -7.72
N LEU A 585 -14.15 34.05 -6.83
CA LEU A 585 -13.14 33.01 -6.92
C LEU A 585 -13.81 31.65 -6.75
N ILE A 586 -13.56 30.75 -7.70
CA ILE A 586 -14.05 29.37 -7.68
C ILE A 586 -12.89 28.39 -7.85
N HIS A 587 -13.03 27.22 -7.24
CA HIS A 587 -12.07 26.13 -7.32
C HIS A 587 -12.23 25.35 -8.65
N ARG A 588 -13.45 25.21 -9.17
CA ARG A 588 -13.89 24.48 -10.40
C ARG A 588 -13.90 22.97 -10.31
N ASP A 589 -13.02 22.38 -9.52
CA ASP A 589 -13.02 20.93 -9.25
C ASP A 589 -13.22 20.64 -7.75
N LEU A 590 -14.04 21.46 -7.06
CA LEU A 590 -14.25 21.32 -5.62
C LEU A 590 -15.05 20.04 -5.32
N HIS A 591 -14.41 19.10 -4.64
CA HIS A 591 -15.08 17.90 -4.19
C HIS A 591 -14.47 17.33 -2.92
N ASP A 592 -15.13 16.34 -2.35
CA ASP A 592 -14.83 15.66 -1.10
C ASP A 592 -13.39 15.13 -0.90
N LYS A 593 -12.61 14.94 -1.98
CA LYS A 593 -11.20 14.51 -1.87
C LYS A 593 -10.23 15.66 -1.74
N GLN A 594 -10.67 16.87 -2.07
CA GLN A 594 -9.87 18.08 -2.03
C GLN A 594 -10.00 18.81 -0.70
N ILE A 595 -10.83 18.30 0.21
CA ILE A 595 -11.08 18.91 1.52
C ILE A 595 -10.54 17.98 2.60
N LEU A 596 -9.65 18.48 3.44
CA LEU A 596 -9.07 17.77 4.58
C LEU A 596 -9.70 18.27 5.89
N TRP A 597 -10.05 17.35 6.76
CA TRP A 597 -10.52 17.62 8.11
C TRP A 597 -9.50 17.18 9.15
N ASP A 598 -9.22 18.04 10.11
CA ASP A 598 -8.27 17.77 11.19
C ASP A 598 -8.99 17.86 12.55
N PRO A 599 -9.15 16.74 13.27
CA PRO A 599 -9.92 16.68 14.53
C PRO A 599 -9.20 17.33 15.72
N ASP A 600 -7.87 17.49 15.67
CA ASP A 600 -7.12 18.17 16.76
C ASP A 600 -7.46 19.67 16.85
N GLN A 601 -8.21 20.19 15.87
CA GLN A 601 -8.82 21.52 15.92
C GLN A 601 -10.03 21.62 16.88
N ASP A 602 -10.59 20.50 17.35
CA ASP A 602 -11.85 20.46 18.13
C ASP A 602 -11.62 20.51 19.66
N GLN A 603 -10.37 20.47 20.15
CA GLN A 603 -10.09 20.28 21.58
C GLN A 603 -9.97 21.55 22.45
N ASP A 604 -9.88 22.77 21.88
CA ASP A 604 -9.86 24.00 22.69
C ASP A 604 -10.54 25.18 21.96
N GLN A 605 -11.81 25.44 22.28
CA GLN A 605 -12.55 26.63 21.79
C GLN A 605 -12.40 27.87 22.70
N ASP A 606 -11.75 27.74 23.86
CA ASP A 606 -11.72 28.78 24.91
C ASP A 606 -10.43 29.62 24.98
N GLN A 607 -9.47 29.47 24.05
CA GLN A 607 -8.27 30.32 24.01
C GLN A 607 -8.00 30.88 22.61
N ASP A 608 -7.72 32.19 22.58
CA ASP A 608 -7.35 32.99 21.42
C ASP A 608 -6.00 32.47 20.86
N HIS A 609 -6.08 31.65 19.81
CA HIS A 609 -4.94 31.03 19.14
C HIS A 609 -5.00 31.36 17.64
N GLY A 610 -3.83 31.61 17.04
CA GLY A 610 -3.62 32.33 15.78
C GLY A 610 -4.18 31.72 14.48
N PRO A 611 -3.71 32.20 13.30
CA PRO A 611 -4.37 32.07 11.99
C PRO A 611 -4.40 30.66 11.36
N GLU A 612 -4.05 29.60 12.09
CA GLU A 612 -3.91 28.23 11.58
C GLU A 612 -5.18 27.36 11.78
N ARG A 613 -6.37 27.96 11.78
CA ARG A 613 -7.65 27.24 11.91
C ARG A 613 -8.44 27.26 10.61
N GLY A 614 -8.92 26.08 10.20
CA GLY A 614 -9.71 25.92 8.99
C GLY A 614 -9.50 24.55 8.32
N PRO A 615 -10.48 24.09 7.50
CA PRO A 615 -10.32 22.88 6.71
C PRO A 615 -9.15 23.04 5.74
N GLY A 616 -8.47 21.94 5.41
CA GLY A 616 -7.46 21.95 4.35
C GLY A 616 -8.12 21.94 2.98
N LEU A 617 -7.61 22.73 2.03
CA LEU A 617 -8.08 22.74 0.64
C LEU A 617 -6.93 22.43 -0.32
N LEU A 618 -7.04 21.33 -1.05
CA LEU A 618 -6.06 20.82 -2.00
C LEU A 618 -6.41 21.19 -3.45
N ASP A 619 -5.44 21.06 -4.37
CA ASP A 619 -5.65 21.16 -5.83
C ASP A 619 -6.34 22.46 -6.32
N VAL A 620 -5.98 23.61 -5.75
CA VAL A 620 -6.41 24.93 -6.25
C VAL A 620 -5.79 25.32 -7.62
N ASP A 621 -5.21 24.37 -8.36
CA ASP A 621 -4.51 24.58 -9.64
C ASP A 621 -5.45 24.92 -10.82
N THR A 622 -6.77 24.84 -10.59
CA THR A 622 -7.81 25.26 -11.53
C THR A 622 -8.47 26.58 -11.16
N ALA A 623 -8.10 27.20 -10.03
CA ALA A 623 -8.80 28.35 -9.49
C ALA A 623 -8.79 29.57 -10.43
N CYS A 624 -9.96 30.20 -10.57
CA CYS A 624 -10.18 31.42 -11.35
C CYS A 624 -11.47 32.12 -10.94
N LEU A 625 -11.80 33.24 -11.59
CA LEU A 625 -13.12 33.86 -11.43
C LEU A 625 -14.19 33.03 -12.14
N GLY A 626 -15.39 32.94 -11.58
CA GLY A 626 -16.51 32.25 -12.20
C GLY A 626 -17.76 32.25 -11.33
N ASP A 627 -18.73 31.43 -11.70
CA ASP A 627 -19.98 31.30 -10.95
C ASP A 627 -19.79 30.39 -9.72
N PRO A 628 -19.91 30.90 -8.48
CA PRO A 628 -19.80 30.08 -7.28
C PRO A 628 -20.83 28.94 -7.21
N ALA A 629 -21.92 28.98 -7.98
CA ALA A 629 -22.83 27.85 -8.13
C ALA A 629 -22.14 26.58 -8.65
N LEU A 630 -21.03 26.70 -9.40
CA LEU A 630 -20.26 25.56 -9.90
C LEU A 630 -19.64 24.72 -8.77
N ASP A 631 -18.98 25.37 -7.80
CA ASP A 631 -18.34 24.66 -6.69
C ASP A 631 -19.37 23.96 -5.79
N ALA A 632 -20.48 24.64 -5.48
CA ALA A 632 -21.56 24.06 -4.70
C ALA A 632 -22.28 22.92 -5.48
N GLY A 633 -22.50 23.09 -6.78
CA GLY A 633 -23.06 22.08 -7.66
C GLY A 633 -22.16 20.84 -7.76
N ASN A 634 -20.83 21.04 -7.83
CA ASN A 634 -19.86 19.95 -7.81
C ASN A 634 -19.97 19.12 -6.52
N LEU A 635 -20.02 19.78 -5.36
CA LEU A 635 -20.13 19.12 -4.06
C LEU A 635 -21.44 18.32 -3.93
N ARG A 636 -22.57 18.89 -4.33
CA ARG A 636 -23.88 18.19 -4.33
C ARG A 636 -23.87 16.95 -5.24
N ALA A 637 -23.34 17.10 -6.46
CA ALA A 637 -23.22 16.01 -7.41
C ALA A 637 -22.31 14.87 -6.88
N HIS A 638 -21.20 15.23 -6.23
CA HIS A 638 -20.32 14.26 -5.59
C HIS A 638 -20.97 13.55 -4.40
N ALA A 639 -21.76 14.23 -3.57
CA ALA A 639 -22.51 13.58 -2.50
C ALA A 639 -23.49 12.51 -3.04
N THR A 640 -24.24 12.86 -4.09
CA THR A 640 -25.11 11.91 -4.82
C THR A 640 -24.33 10.74 -5.41
N TRP A 641 -23.14 11.00 -5.95
CA TRP A 641 -22.31 9.93 -6.50
C TRP A 641 -21.71 9.01 -5.43
N ARG A 642 -21.26 9.55 -4.30
CA ARG A 642 -20.71 8.75 -3.18
C ARG A 642 -21.76 7.85 -2.54
N GLU A 643 -22.98 8.34 -2.44
CA GLU A 643 -24.15 7.56 -2.03
C GLU A 643 -24.37 6.37 -2.98
N ARG A 644 -24.37 6.60 -4.30
CA ARG A 644 -24.51 5.54 -5.31
C ARG A 644 -23.35 4.54 -5.32
N GLN A 645 -22.16 4.98 -4.96
CA GLN A 645 -21.01 4.10 -4.82
C GLN A 645 -21.05 3.25 -3.54
N GLY A 646 -22.02 3.50 -2.65
CA GLY A 646 -22.08 2.88 -1.32
C GLY A 646 -20.94 3.31 -0.40
N GLN A 647 -20.26 4.42 -0.71
CA GLN A 647 -19.19 4.97 0.13
C GLN A 647 -19.78 5.80 1.27
N TRP A 648 -20.87 6.54 1.00
CA TRP A 648 -21.61 7.28 2.00
C TRP A 648 -23.02 6.70 2.14
N THR A 649 -23.56 6.76 3.34
CA THR A 649 -24.98 6.48 3.59
C THR A 649 -25.85 7.61 3.02
N GLY A 650 -27.13 7.31 2.76
CA GLY A 650 -28.08 8.35 2.33
C GLY A 650 -28.21 9.49 3.35
N GLY A 651 -28.10 9.19 4.65
CA GLY A 651 -28.08 10.20 5.72
C GLY A 651 -26.87 11.13 5.63
N GLN A 652 -25.66 10.58 5.44
CA GLN A 652 -24.45 11.39 5.24
C GLN A 652 -24.58 12.30 4.03
N ALA A 653 -25.02 11.77 2.89
CA ALA A 653 -25.18 12.55 1.67
C ALA A 653 -26.26 13.64 1.79
N ALA A 654 -27.38 13.35 2.47
CA ALA A 654 -28.43 14.34 2.75
C ALA A 654 -27.92 15.47 3.64
N GLN A 655 -27.09 15.15 4.64
CA GLN A 655 -26.49 16.14 5.52
C GLN A 655 -25.52 17.08 4.79
N VAL A 656 -24.70 16.56 3.88
CA VAL A 656 -23.83 17.39 3.02
C VAL A 656 -24.67 18.36 2.19
N ARG A 657 -25.73 17.87 1.53
CA ARG A 657 -26.64 18.72 0.75
C ARG A 657 -27.30 19.80 1.61
N ALA A 658 -27.70 19.47 2.83
CA ALA A 658 -28.30 20.43 3.77
C ALA A 658 -27.34 21.55 4.19
N GLU A 659 -26.06 21.24 4.49
CA GLU A 659 -25.06 22.26 4.83
C GLU A 659 -24.71 23.14 3.62
N ILE A 660 -24.74 22.59 2.39
CA ILE A 660 -24.59 23.38 1.15
C ILE A 660 -25.78 24.33 0.97
N ASP A 661 -27.01 23.83 1.12
CA ASP A 661 -28.23 24.63 0.97
C ASP A 661 -28.33 25.75 2.01
N ARG A 662 -27.87 25.50 3.24
CA ARG A 662 -27.78 26.52 4.29
C ARG A 662 -26.98 27.75 3.83
N VAL A 663 -25.82 27.52 3.21
CA VAL A 663 -24.89 28.58 2.79
C VAL A 663 -25.29 29.21 1.45
N CYS A 664 -25.90 28.44 0.56
CA CYS A 664 -26.26 28.91 -0.78
C CYS A 664 -27.62 29.62 -0.81
N LEU A 665 -28.62 29.06 -0.13
CA LEU A 665 -30.05 29.39 -0.27
C LEU A 665 -30.71 29.90 1.03
N GLY A 666 -30.06 29.75 2.19
CA GLY A 666 -30.61 30.13 3.49
C GLY A 666 -30.74 31.63 3.73
N ALA A 667 -31.36 32.02 4.86
CA ALA A 667 -31.42 33.42 5.28
C ALA A 667 -30.01 33.94 5.63
N GLY A 668 -29.58 35.05 5.02
CA GLY A 668 -28.21 35.57 5.15
C GLY A 668 -27.15 34.81 4.33
N ALA A 669 -27.58 33.92 3.44
CA ALA A 669 -26.73 33.17 2.53
C ALA A 669 -26.03 34.03 1.46
N LEU A 670 -25.18 33.40 0.65
CA LEU A 670 -24.50 34.00 -0.50
C LEU A 670 -25.45 34.48 -1.62
N GLY A 671 -26.72 34.07 -1.57
CA GLY A 671 -27.73 34.37 -2.58
C GLY A 671 -27.43 33.70 -3.92
N ILE A 672 -27.05 32.42 -3.89
CA ILE A 672 -26.85 31.65 -5.12
C ILE A 672 -28.20 31.39 -5.78
N ASP A 673 -28.31 31.61 -7.09
CA ASP A 673 -29.53 31.30 -7.83
C ASP A 673 -29.80 29.77 -7.79
N PRO A 674 -30.97 29.33 -7.28
CA PRO A 674 -31.35 27.92 -7.30
C PRO A 674 -31.28 27.28 -8.70
N ALA A 675 -31.57 28.03 -9.76
CA ALA A 675 -31.50 27.53 -11.14
C ALA A 675 -30.05 27.29 -11.57
N ALA A 676 -29.14 28.21 -11.24
CA ALA A 676 -27.70 28.04 -11.49
C ALA A 676 -27.14 26.84 -10.71
N LEU A 677 -27.48 26.71 -9.43
CA LEU A 677 -27.04 25.57 -8.60
C LEU A 677 -27.49 24.23 -9.19
N ALA A 678 -28.75 24.13 -9.61
CA ALA A 678 -29.30 22.92 -10.23
C ALA A 678 -28.66 22.62 -11.60
N ALA A 679 -28.39 23.64 -12.42
CA ALA A 679 -27.74 23.49 -13.71
C ALA A 679 -26.31 22.96 -13.56
N TYR A 680 -25.51 23.53 -12.66
CA TYR A 680 -24.14 23.09 -12.40
C TYR A 680 -24.08 21.73 -11.69
N GLU A 681 -25.00 21.41 -10.78
CA GLU A 681 -25.13 20.05 -10.22
C GLU A 681 -25.41 19.04 -11.34
N THR A 682 -26.35 19.34 -12.24
CA THR A 682 -26.70 18.47 -13.37
C THR A 682 -25.53 18.29 -14.34
N ALA A 683 -24.83 19.38 -14.67
CA ALA A 683 -23.64 19.34 -15.51
C ALA A 683 -22.53 18.50 -14.90
N THR A 684 -22.34 18.60 -13.58
CA THR A 684 -21.36 17.77 -12.87
C THR A 684 -21.78 16.31 -12.87
N LEU A 685 -23.05 15.99 -12.57
CA LEU A 685 -23.54 14.61 -12.64
C LEU A 685 -23.33 14.03 -14.05
N ALA A 686 -23.68 14.75 -15.11
CA ALA A 686 -23.42 14.35 -16.49
C ALA A 686 -21.91 14.13 -16.76
N ARG A 687 -21.04 15.04 -16.28
CA ARG A 687 -19.57 14.89 -16.36
C ARG A 687 -19.08 13.64 -15.63
N LEU A 688 -19.64 13.31 -14.46
CA LEU A 688 -19.30 12.11 -13.71
C LEU A 688 -19.70 10.84 -14.47
N THR A 689 -20.86 10.82 -15.15
CA THR A 689 -21.24 9.68 -16.01
C THR A 689 -20.21 9.42 -17.11
N CYS A 690 -19.64 10.49 -17.69
CA CYS A 690 -18.61 10.40 -18.71
C CYS A 690 -17.26 9.95 -18.11
N LEU A 691 -16.84 10.55 -17.00
CA LEU A 691 -15.57 10.23 -16.34
C LEU A 691 -15.52 8.78 -15.87
N TYR A 692 -16.60 8.28 -15.27
CA TYR A 692 -16.64 6.93 -14.71
C TYR A 692 -16.94 5.84 -15.75
N ALA A 693 -17.32 6.19 -16.99
CA ALA A 693 -17.31 5.25 -18.12
C ALA A 693 -15.88 4.73 -18.41
N LEU A 694 -14.86 5.54 -18.14
CA LEU A 694 -13.44 5.19 -18.25
C LEU A 694 -12.92 4.35 -17.06
N ARG A 695 -13.79 3.93 -16.15
CA ARG A 695 -13.44 3.19 -14.93
C ARG A 695 -14.23 1.88 -14.90
N PRO A 696 -13.65 0.74 -15.33
CA PRO A 696 -14.37 -0.53 -15.46
C PRO A 696 -15.20 -0.90 -14.21
N ARG A 697 -14.64 -0.70 -13.01
CA ARG A 697 -15.34 -0.96 -11.73
C ARG A 697 -16.67 -0.20 -11.58
N TRP A 698 -16.78 1.00 -12.14
CA TRP A 698 -17.88 1.93 -11.91
C TRP A 698 -18.73 2.19 -13.16
N ARG A 699 -18.37 1.62 -14.32
CA ARG A 699 -19.03 1.88 -15.60
C ARG A 699 -20.54 1.59 -15.58
N ALA A 700 -20.94 0.47 -14.98
CA ALA A 700 -22.35 0.11 -14.85
C ALA A 700 -23.12 1.14 -14.00
N ALA A 701 -22.57 1.55 -12.86
CA ALA A 701 -23.18 2.57 -11.99
C ALA A 701 -23.23 3.95 -12.66
N ALA A 702 -22.22 4.30 -13.47
CA ALA A 702 -22.20 5.54 -14.24
C ALA A 702 -23.27 5.55 -15.34
N THR A 703 -23.48 4.41 -16.00
CA THR A 703 -24.55 4.23 -16.99
C THR A 703 -25.93 4.32 -16.35
N ASP A 704 -26.11 3.72 -15.17
CA ASP A 704 -27.35 3.84 -14.42
C ASP A 704 -27.64 5.29 -13.99
N LEU A 705 -26.62 6.01 -13.49
CA LEU A 705 -26.76 7.43 -13.19
C LEU A 705 -27.21 8.22 -14.43
N ALA A 706 -26.60 7.98 -15.60
CA ALA A 706 -26.99 8.63 -16.85
C ALA A 706 -28.46 8.39 -17.22
N ARG A 707 -29.00 7.17 -16.99
CA ARG A 707 -30.42 6.87 -17.22
C ARG A 707 -31.36 7.68 -16.33
N THR A 708 -30.95 7.93 -15.09
CA THR A 708 -31.79 8.61 -14.10
C THR A 708 -31.81 10.13 -14.25
N LEU A 709 -30.84 10.72 -14.96
CA LEU A 709 -30.82 12.14 -15.31
C LEU A 709 -31.88 12.40 -16.40
N ARG A 710 -33.12 12.70 -15.99
CA ARG A 710 -34.25 12.96 -16.88
C ARG A 710 -34.27 14.40 -17.36
N THR A 711 -34.68 14.60 -18.62
CA THR A 711 -35.06 15.91 -19.18
C THR A 711 -36.03 16.63 -18.24
N ALA A 712 -35.74 17.89 -17.90
CA ALA A 712 -36.58 18.69 -17.03
C ALA A 712 -37.96 18.91 -17.67
N SER A 713 -38.97 18.13 -17.26
CA SER A 713 -40.36 18.55 -17.39
C SER A 713 -40.73 19.32 -16.13
N SER A 714 -40.72 20.65 -16.26
CA SER A 714 -41.58 21.61 -15.56
C SER A 714 -42.34 21.04 -14.35
N THR A 715 -41.79 21.18 -13.15
CA THR A 715 -42.60 21.15 -11.93
C THR A 715 -42.29 22.43 -11.17
N PRO A 716 -43.19 23.43 -11.15
CA PRO A 716 -42.95 24.65 -10.42
C PRO A 716 -42.95 24.36 -8.92
N LEU A 717 -41.94 24.89 -8.22
CA LEU A 717 -41.94 25.07 -6.78
C LEU A 717 -43.28 25.71 -6.38
N ARG A 718 -44.13 24.94 -5.70
CA ARG A 718 -45.37 25.46 -5.10
C ARG A 718 -44.99 26.61 -4.17
N ARG A 719 -45.37 27.83 -4.56
CA ARG A 719 -45.47 28.96 -3.63
C ARG A 719 -46.47 28.57 -2.54
N SER A 720 -45.98 28.47 -1.31
CA SER A 720 -46.85 28.52 -0.13
C SER A 720 -47.39 29.95 -0.03
N SER A 721 -48.63 30.15 -0.47
CA SER A 721 -49.41 31.32 -0.14
C SER A 721 -50.03 31.12 1.23
N ALA A 722 -49.83 32.12 2.08
CA ALA A 722 -50.34 32.22 3.45
C ALA A 722 -51.87 32.05 3.56
N SER A 723 -52.26 31.45 4.67
CA SER A 723 -53.39 31.87 5.51
C SER A 723 -52.97 31.70 6.96
#